data_AF-A0A1C3KFQ1-F1
#
_entry.id   AF-A0A1C3KFQ1-F1
#
_cell.length_a   1.000
_cell.length_b   1.000
_cell.length_c   1.000
_cell.angle_alpha   90.00
_cell.angle_beta   90.00
_cell.angle_gamma   90.00
#
_symmetry.space_group_name_H-M   'P 1'
#
loop_
_entity.id
_entity.type
_entity.pdbx_description
1 polymer ?
#
loop_
_entity_poly.entity_id
_entity_poly.type
_entity_poly.pdbx_seq_one_letter_code
_entity_poly.pdbx_strand_id
1 'polypeptide(L)'
;MASLEDENIITKYIIVTGGNMSGLGKGTAMSSMGVLLLTKNILLTTIKIDPYLNIDAGTMSPYEHGEVYVLEDGGEVDLDLGNYERFLNIKLSYKNNITSGKIYEQVIKKERKGEYLGKTVQVVPHVTDVIQKWIKGVIDENIKKMKKEYDINSNNNKIPCICLIEVGGTVGDIESAVYLEALQQLINNLNSDDVCLCHLSYVPIIGNLREQKTKPTQHSVKILREAGLKPDFIFCRCEEPLTEEAIRKISLFSQVKNEHVISLHDTSNVYKVPLILEQQNFSEHVLKKLNLQNIVLENKLRISPYSFSTWKQLSDRYESSSEHVVIGIVGKYTASNDTYLSIISSLVHACIECGFKLIIKYINSSHLSLKKKSKKRNIDLKRKARKYSYDTFQQVNTMQKHLFVDDTTSDEDYDKKRRIKYERAWETLKSVDGVLVPGGFGTRGIEGKYLSSKYCRLRNIPYLGICLGMQTAVIDVARQYLNKYANSEEFEDILEIQSSNSDEDKFHKKRRKFTKGTNEEGTMEKMSNHNGEKHNSVVDMNKDFLIVNERITSPEGINLKEELHKLEPHPIQQDDNYDNSGDDDTLLNTNQNKLTLEEHNISLCNVKAEHEKNEPSTMNNNVNAKTMHYIYGKNHSKEENMALFDDVSSIFDDEYGGGKNTKKAGNFMRTNKCIEEIPNKLLNPVLQEKIKLMGIKDYYKSIDEIDNNNVIIYMSEFKGDDNKGGTMRLGVKQSKIIDKDSLTYKSYDEATYIFERHRHRFEINPKYVPLLESVGLSFVAKDIHSVRMEICEIKNLNFYVGVQFHPEFTSRPFKANPIFLAFILASKGKLKERLDKFGNKLCSGSLYA
;
A
#
# COMPACT_ATOMS: atom_id res chain seq x y z
N MET A 1 29.92 7.59 -26.55
CA MET A 1 30.31 8.45 -25.42
C MET A 1 30.99 7.58 -24.37
N ALA A 2 32.30 7.72 -24.15
CA ALA A 2 32.99 6.89 -23.17
C ALA A 2 32.39 7.05 -21.76
N SER A 3 32.27 5.94 -21.03
CA SER A 3 32.23 5.98 -19.57
C SER A 3 33.62 6.35 -19.05
N LEU A 4 33.72 6.66 -17.76
CA LEU A 4 34.91 6.21 -17.04
C LEU A 4 34.79 4.69 -16.95
N GLU A 5 35.36 3.97 -17.94
CA GLU A 5 35.47 2.52 -17.90
C GLU A 5 36.47 2.15 -16.82
N ASP A 6 35.93 1.94 -15.63
CA ASP A 6 36.65 1.57 -14.42
C ASP A 6 37.16 0.13 -14.61
N GLU A 7 38.47 -0.03 -14.89
CA GLU A 7 39.07 -1.18 -15.58
C GLU A 7 38.73 -2.56 -14.99
N ASN A 8 38.35 -2.60 -13.71
CA ASN A 8 38.00 -3.80 -12.95
C ASN A 8 36.50 -4.14 -12.90
N ILE A 9 35.57 -3.30 -13.37
CA ILE A 9 34.13 -3.59 -13.31
C ILE A 9 33.49 -3.59 -14.70
N ILE A 10 33.13 -4.79 -15.16
CA ILE A 10 32.43 -5.00 -16.44
C ILE A 10 30.94 -4.76 -16.20
N THR A 11 30.40 -3.69 -16.79
CA THR A 11 28.98 -3.37 -16.72
C THR A 11 28.22 -4.04 -17.86
N LYS A 12 27.21 -4.83 -17.54
CA LYS A 12 26.29 -5.51 -18.48
C LYS A 12 24.83 -5.17 -18.14
N TYR A 13 23.90 -5.40 -19.06
CA TYR A 13 22.50 -4.99 -18.96
C TYR A 13 21.55 -6.16 -19.20
N ILE A 14 20.54 -6.31 -18.35
CA ILE A 14 19.37 -7.16 -18.62
C ILE A 14 18.14 -6.27 -18.58
N ILE A 15 17.41 -6.18 -19.70
CA ILE A 15 16.19 -5.38 -19.81
C ILE A 15 14.99 -6.33 -19.79
N VAL A 16 13.96 -6.03 -18.99
CA VAL A 16 12.74 -6.82 -18.85
C VAL A 16 11.54 -5.99 -19.28
N THR A 17 10.81 -6.45 -20.30
CA THR A 17 9.64 -5.75 -20.86
C THR A 17 8.34 -6.52 -20.62
N GLY A 18 7.24 -5.80 -20.41
CA GLY A 18 5.90 -6.38 -20.29
C GLY A 18 5.27 -6.70 -21.63
N GLY A 19 4.72 -7.91 -21.77
CA GLY A 19 3.90 -8.34 -22.89
C GLY A 19 2.46 -7.85 -22.77
N ASN A 20 1.50 -8.76 -22.94
CA ASN A 20 0.09 -8.44 -23.20
C ASN A 20 -0.71 -7.85 -22.02
N MET A 21 -0.21 -7.93 -20.78
CA MET A 21 -0.97 -7.58 -19.57
C MET A 21 -0.03 -7.01 -18.50
N SER A 22 -0.57 -6.10 -17.68
CA SER A 22 -0.01 -5.76 -16.37
C SER A 22 -0.23 -6.91 -15.37
N GLY A 23 0.41 -6.85 -14.20
CA GLY A 23 0.20 -7.83 -13.12
C GLY A 23 0.81 -9.24 -13.34
N LEU A 24 1.41 -9.54 -14.50
CA LEU A 24 1.99 -10.86 -14.82
C LEU A 24 3.18 -11.30 -13.94
N GLY A 25 3.65 -10.46 -13.01
CA GLY A 25 4.77 -10.75 -12.13
C GLY A 25 6.14 -10.36 -12.69
N LYS A 26 6.26 -9.23 -13.40
CA LYS A 26 7.55 -8.68 -13.88
C LYS A 26 8.57 -8.55 -12.75
N GLY A 27 8.19 -7.93 -11.63
CA GLY A 27 9.00 -7.83 -10.42
C GLY A 27 9.49 -9.18 -9.89
N THR A 28 8.59 -10.18 -9.81
CA THR A 28 8.94 -11.56 -9.38
C THR A 28 9.91 -12.24 -10.34
N ALA A 29 9.69 -12.11 -11.65
CA ALA A 29 10.57 -12.69 -12.67
C ALA A 29 11.97 -12.07 -12.61
N MET A 30 12.08 -10.73 -12.65
CA MET A 30 13.37 -10.02 -12.60
C MET A 30 14.10 -10.23 -11.26
N SER A 31 13.36 -10.26 -10.14
CA SER A 31 13.92 -10.64 -8.83
C SER A 31 14.50 -12.06 -8.86
N SER A 32 13.81 -13.00 -9.50
CA SER A 32 14.23 -14.41 -9.57
C SER A 32 15.45 -14.62 -10.47
N MET A 33 15.51 -13.90 -11.58
CA MET A 33 16.70 -13.82 -12.45
C MET A 33 17.89 -13.26 -11.66
N GLY A 34 17.69 -12.18 -10.90
CA GLY A 34 18.72 -11.60 -10.04
C GLY A 34 19.21 -12.54 -8.95
N VAL A 35 18.33 -13.26 -8.26
CA VAL A 35 18.70 -14.27 -7.26
C VAL A 35 19.68 -15.29 -7.84
N LEU A 36 19.43 -15.82 -9.04
CA LEU A 36 20.35 -16.75 -9.67
C LEU A 36 21.71 -16.12 -9.97
N LEU A 37 21.75 -14.89 -10.48
CA LEU A 37 22.98 -14.17 -10.78
C LEU A 37 23.83 -13.90 -9.52
N LEU A 38 23.19 -13.62 -8.37
CA LEU A 38 23.86 -13.52 -7.07
C LEU A 38 24.50 -14.85 -6.65
N THR A 39 23.86 -16.01 -6.92
CA THR A 39 24.49 -17.32 -6.66
C THR A 39 25.69 -17.64 -7.57
N LYS A 40 25.90 -16.86 -8.64
CA LYS A 40 27.12 -16.86 -9.48
C LYS A 40 28.11 -15.73 -9.09
N ASN A 41 27.93 -15.11 -7.92
CA ASN A 41 28.74 -14.00 -7.37
C ASN A 41 28.78 -12.72 -8.24
N ILE A 42 27.73 -12.45 -9.00
CA ILE A 42 27.64 -11.28 -9.88
C ILE A 42 27.02 -10.11 -9.11
N LEU A 43 27.64 -8.93 -9.18
CA LEU A 43 27.08 -7.71 -8.58
C LEU A 43 25.83 -7.26 -9.34
N LEU A 44 24.81 -6.75 -8.62
CA LEU A 44 23.56 -6.31 -9.20
C LEU A 44 23.19 -4.88 -8.78
N THR A 45 22.63 -4.14 -9.74
CA THR A 45 21.84 -2.94 -9.48
C THR A 45 20.52 -3.04 -10.25
N THR A 46 19.45 -2.44 -9.74
CA THR A 46 18.14 -2.45 -10.42
C THR A 46 17.67 -1.04 -10.75
N ILE A 47 16.98 -0.90 -11.88
CA ILE A 47 16.24 0.30 -12.27
C ILE A 47 14.81 -0.13 -12.63
N LYS A 48 13.82 0.56 -12.05
CA LYS A 48 12.41 0.41 -12.40
C LYS A 48 11.98 1.66 -13.16
N ILE A 49 11.50 1.47 -14.38
CA ILE A 49 10.88 2.51 -15.19
C ILE A 49 9.38 2.40 -15.04
N ASP A 50 8.75 3.46 -14.55
CA ASP A 50 7.32 3.60 -14.37
C ASP A 50 6.76 4.64 -15.34
N PRO A 51 5.94 4.24 -16.32
CA PRO A 51 5.49 5.16 -17.36
C PRO A 51 4.42 6.16 -16.88
N TYR A 52 3.90 6.02 -15.65
CA TYR A 52 2.91 6.93 -15.05
C TYR A 52 3.45 8.36 -14.84
N LEU A 53 2.54 9.33 -14.82
CA LEU A 53 2.86 10.77 -14.75
C LEU A 53 3.26 11.29 -13.36
N ASN A 54 2.89 10.61 -12.26
CA ASN A 54 3.28 11.02 -10.91
C ASN A 54 4.81 11.06 -10.74
N ILE A 55 5.31 12.03 -9.97
CA ILE A 55 6.74 12.14 -9.63
C ILE A 55 7.16 11.03 -8.66
N ASP A 56 6.28 10.64 -7.74
CA ASP A 56 6.50 9.60 -6.73
C ASP A 56 5.24 8.74 -6.53
N ALA A 57 5.37 7.63 -5.81
CA ALA A 57 4.23 6.82 -5.38
C ALA A 57 3.58 7.37 -4.09
N GLY A 58 4.23 8.29 -3.38
CA GLY A 58 3.80 8.77 -2.06
C GLY A 58 2.43 9.45 -2.04
N THR A 59 2.06 10.06 -3.17
CA THR A 59 0.76 10.69 -3.43
C THR A 59 -0.38 9.72 -3.80
N MET A 60 -0.09 8.45 -4.08
CA MET A 60 -1.09 7.49 -4.59
C MET A 60 -1.96 6.87 -3.48
N SER A 61 -3.15 6.40 -3.86
CA SER A 61 -4.04 5.63 -2.98
C SER A 61 -3.57 4.17 -2.88
N PRO A 62 -3.37 3.61 -1.66
CA PRO A 62 -3.00 2.20 -1.50
C PRO A 62 -4.06 1.16 -1.93
N TYR A 63 -5.17 1.63 -2.50
CA TYR A 63 -6.21 0.81 -3.13
C TYR A 63 -6.01 0.67 -4.65
N GLU A 64 -5.28 1.60 -5.29
CA GLU A 64 -5.16 1.72 -6.75
C GLU A 64 -3.83 1.15 -7.25
N HIS A 65 -2.73 1.44 -6.56
CA HIS A 65 -1.37 1.04 -6.94
C HIS A 65 -0.66 0.14 -5.90
N GLY A 66 -1.38 -0.38 -4.91
CA GLY A 66 -0.78 -1.13 -3.79
C GLY A 66 -0.11 -0.21 -2.76
N GLU A 67 0.59 -0.80 -1.77
CA GLU A 67 1.27 -0.01 -0.74
C GLU A 67 2.48 0.81 -1.28
N VAL A 68 2.72 1.98 -0.70
CA VAL A 68 3.91 2.80 -0.99
C VAL A 68 5.11 2.20 -0.28
N TYR A 69 6.14 1.79 -1.03
CA TYR A 69 7.41 1.35 -0.47
C TYR A 69 8.34 2.56 -0.22
N VAL A 70 9.15 2.50 0.85
CA VAL A 70 10.06 3.59 1.22
C VAL A 70 11.50 3.10 1.22
N LEU A 71 12.37 3.85 0.55
CA LEU A 71 13.81 3.58 0.41
C LEU A 71 14.65 4.23 1.53
N GLU A 72 15.95 3.91 1.59
CA GLU A 72 16.81 4.40 2.69
C GLU A 72 16.97 5.92 2.71
N ASP A 73 17.03 6.55 1.54
CA ASP A 73 17.11 8.00 1.36
C ASP A 73 15.76 8.73 1.59
N GLY A 74 14.68 7.97 1.78
CA GLY A 74 13.31 8.50 1.87
C GLY A 74 12.59 8.60 0.53
N GLY A 75 13.09 8.02 -0.55
CA GLY A 75 12.33 7.90 -1.79
C GLY A 75 11.04 7.09 -1.58
N GLU A 76 9.91 7.69 -1.93
CA GLU A 76 8.59 7.03 -1.95
C GLU A 76 8.33 6.44 -3.34
N VAL A 77 8.28 5.11 -3.43
CA VAL A 77 8.37 4.37 -4.69
C VAL A 77 7.36 3.23 -4.78
N ASP A 78 7.19 2.72 -5.99
CA ASP A 78 6.37 1.54 -6.28
C ASP A 78 6.86 0.28 -5.54
N LEU A 79 5.91 -0.62 -5.27
CA LEU A 79 6.06 -1.84 -4.50
C LEU A 79 7.08 -2.83 -5.11
N ASP A 80 7.26 -2.83 -6.43
CA ASP A 80 8.24 -3.70 -7.09
C ASP A 80 9.70 -3.39 -6.69
N LEU A 81 10.02 -2.15 -6.30
CA LEU A 81 11.36 -1.86 -5.74
C LEU A 81 11.56 -2.54 -4.38
N GLY A 82 10.49 -2.73 -3.61
CA GLY A 82 10.52 -3.52 -2.38
C GLY A 82 10.73 -5.01 -2.66
N ASN A 83 10.24 -5.52 -3.79
CA ASN A 83 10.53 -6.89 -4.23
C ASN A 83 12.03 -7.06 -4.53
N TYR A 84 12.64 -6.11 -5.24
CA TYR A 84 14.08 -6.12 -5.52
C TYR A 84 14.95 -6.02 -4.28
N GLU A 85 14.69 -5.06 -3.39
CA GLU A 85 15.42 -4.97 -2.12
C GLU A 85 15.28 -6.23 -1.26
N ARG A 86 14.09 -6.84 -1.20
CA ARG A 86 13.85 -8.05 -0.41
C ARG A 86 14.56 -9.27 -1.01
N PHE A 87 14.44 -9.53 -2.31
CA PHE A 87 15.00 -10.72 -2.94
C PHE A 87 16.51 -10.65 -3.18
N LEU A 88 17.04 -9.48 -3.51
CA LEU A 88 18.45 -9.30 -3.91
C LEU A 88 19.34 -8.78 -2.78
N ASN A 89 18.76 -8.41 -1.62
CA ASN A 89 19.44 -7.80 -0.48
C ASN A 89 20.23 -6.51 -0.81
N ILE A 90 19.85 -5.83 -1.90
CA ILE A 90 20.44 -4.56 -2.31
C ILE A 90 19.78 -3.37 -1.61
N LYS A 91 20.44 -2.21 -1.69
CA LYS A 91 19.97 -0.91 -1.19
C LYS A 91 19.68 0.01 -2.38
N LEU A 92 18.43 0.44 -2.52
CA LEU A 92 17.99 1.32 -3.60
C LEU A 92 17.83 2.77 -3.13
N SER A 93 17.85 3.69 -4.09
CA SER A 93 17.65 5.14 -3.90
C SER A 93 16.50 5.65 -4.75
N TYR A 94 15.98 6.83 -4.43
CA TYR A 94 14.92 7.51 -5.19
C TYR A 94 15.20 7.59 -6.71
N LYS A 95 16.46 7.61 -7.12
CA LYS A 95 16.89 7.62 -8.53
C LYS A 95 16.73 6.27 -9.24
N ASN A 96 16.71 5.15 -8.52
CA ASN A 96 16.49 3.81 -9.08
C ASN A 96 15.05 3.60 -9.59
N ASN A 97 14.12 4.46 -9.19
CA ASN A 97 12.78 4.57 -9.77
C ASN A 97 12.77 5.77 -10.74
N ILE A 98 12.55 5.52 -12.02
CA ILE A 98 12.36 6.54 -13.06
C ILE A 98 10.86 6.65 -13.32
N THR A 99 10.29 7.86 -13.29
CA THR A 99 8.88 8.08 -13.67
C THR A 99 8.77 9.14 -14.77
N SER A 100 7.67 9.14 -15.53
CA SER A 100 7.42 10.20 -16.53
C SER A 100 7.39 11.58 -15.88
N GLY A 101 6.85 11.68 -14.66
CA GLY A 101 6.89 12.90 -13.84
C GLY A 101 8.32 13.41 -13.61
N LYS A 102 9.23 12.55 -13.12
CA LYS A 102 10.64 12.93 -12.87
C LYS A 102 11.36 13.39 -14.14
N ILE A 103 11.15 12.67 -15.24
CA ILE A 103 11.82 12.93 -16.52
C ILE A 103 11.31 14.25 -17.14
N TYR A 104 10.00 14.45 -17.24
CA TYR A 104 9.45 15.69 -17.80
C TYR A 104 9.76 16.90 -16.91
N GLU A 105 9.72 16.76 -15.58
CA GLU A 105 10.09 17.85 -14.67
C GLU A 105 11.56 18.27 -14.87
N GLN A 106 12.48 17.31 -15.07
CA GLN A 106 13.88 17.62 -15.38
C GLN A 106 14.03 18.31 -16.74
N VAL A 107 13.36 17.82 -17.78
CA VAL A 107 13.41 18.41 -19.15
C VAL A 107 12.87 19.84 -19.15
N ILE A 108 11.75 20.10 -18.50
CA ILE A 108 11.16 21.45 -18.38
C ILE A 108 12.06 22.38 -17.57
N LYS A 109 12.64 21.91 -16.45
CA LYS A 109 13.63 22.69 -15.68
C LYS A 109 14.88 23.05 -16.48
N LYS A 110 15.29 22.21 -17.44
CA LYS A 110 16.42 22.47 -18.35
C LYS A 110 16.07 23.47 -19.45
N GLU A 111 14.86 23.37 -20.01
CA GLU A 111 14.29 24.35 -20.96
C GLU A 111 14.25 25.76 -20.35
N ARG A 112 13.65 25.92 -19.17
CA ARG A 112 13.56 27.22 -18.47
C ARG A 112 14.90 27.81 -18.04
N LYS A 113 15.97 27.01 -17.99
CA LYS A 113 17.35 27.48 -17.75
C LYS A 113 18.11 27.85 -19.05
N GLY A 114 17.55 27.55 -20.22
CA GLY A 114 18.25 27.71 -21.50
C GLY A 114 19.32 26.64 -21.78
N GLU A 115 19.33 25.50 -21.07
CA GLU A 115 20.33 24.43 -21.28
C GLU A 115 20.29 23.83 -22.71
N TYR A 116 19.19 24.01 -23.44
CA TYR A 116 19.02 23.61 -24.85
C TYR A 116 19.34 24.72 -25.86
N LEU A 117 19.98 25.82 -25.43
CA LEU A 117 20.41 26.95 -26.28
C LEU A 117 19.29 27.57 -27.14
N GLY A 118 18.07 27.65 -26.58
CA GLY A 118 16.89 28.20 -27.26
C GLY A 118 16.30 27.31 -28.37
N LYS A 119 16.81 26.10 -28.57
CA LYS A 119 16.26 25.14 -29.54
C LYS A 119 14.94 24.53 -29.05
N THR A 120 14.05 24.20 -29.99
CA THR A 120 12.79 23.50 -29.71
C THR A 120 13.04 22.13 -29.08
N VAL A 121 12.56 21.94 -27.85
CA VAL A 121 12.63 20.67 -27.13
C VAL A 121 11.56 19.71 -27.66
N GLN A 122 11.93 18.44 -27.84
CA GLN A 122 11.11 17.38 -28.45
C GLN A 122 11.39 16.04 -27.74
N VAL A 123 10.44 15.10 -27.79
CA VAL A 123 10.56 13.77 -27.16
C VAL A 123 11.86 13.06 -27.57
N VAL A 124 12.07 12.92 -28.89
CA VAL A 124 13.36 12.51 -29.45
C VAL A 124 14.11 13.74 -29.94
N PRO A 125 15.43 13.90 -29.69
CA PRO A 125 16.23 13.12 -28.75
C PRO A 125 16.09 13.59 -27.29
N HIS A 126 15.51 14.76 -27.00
CA HIS A 126 15.77 15.46 -25.73
C HIS A 126 15.27 14.73 -24.47
N VAL A 127 14.18 13.96 -24.57
CA VAL A 127 13.64 13.14 -23.46
C VAL A 127 14.37 11.79 -23.40
N THR A 128 14.63 11.16 -24.54
CA THR A 128 15.36 9.87 -24.61
C THR A 128 16.82 10.01 -24.17
N ASP A 129 17.47 11.14 -24.46
CA ASP A 129 18.78 11.53 -23.95
C ASP A 129 18.80 11.61 -22.42
N VAL A 130 17.76 12.20 -21.83
CA VAL A 130 17.65 12.36 -20.37
C VAL A 130 17.45 11.01 -19.69
N ILE A 131 16.61 10.14 -20.26
CA ILE A 131 16.42 8.75 -19.78
C ILE A 131 17.76 7.98 -19.83
N GLN A 132 18.48 8.01 -20.95
CA GLN A 132 19.77 7.32 -21.11
C GLN A 132 20.83 7.86 -20.13
N LYS A 133 20.93 9.18 -19.96
CA LYS A 133 21.86 9.82 -19.01
C LYS A 133 21.49 9.52 -17.55
N TRP A 134 20.20 9.40 -17.22
CA TRP A 134 19.73 8.99 -15.89
C TRP A 134 20.10 7.53 -15.59
N ILE A 135 19.83 6.61 -16.52
CA ILE A 135 20.19 5.18 -16.39
C ILE A 135 21.69 5.04 -16.10
N LYS A 136 22.54 5.70 -16.89
CA LYS A 136 24.00 5.67 -16.69
C LYS A 136 24.42 6.26 -15.33
N GLY A 137 23.89 7.41 -14.95
CA GLY A 137 24.21 8.05 -13.66
C GLY A 137 23.83 7.19 -12.45
N VAL A 138 22.71 6.47 -12.50
CA VAL A 138 22.30 5.53 -11.44
C VAL A 138 23.26 4.36 -11.31
N ILE A 139 23.71 3.80 -12.45
CA ILE A 139 24.69 2.70 -12.47
C ILE A 139 26.04 3.19 -11.91
N ASP A 140 26.55 4.33 -12.39
CA ASP A 140 27.81 4.93 -11.92
C ASP A 140 27.79 5.22 -10.41
N GLU A 141 26.66 5.68 -9.86
CA GLU A 141 26.49 5.91 -8.42
C GLU A 141 26.39 4.61 -7.62
N ASN A 142 25.71 3.58 -8.11
CA ASN A 142 25.57 2.31 -7.40
C ASN A 142 26.85 1.46 -7.46
N ILE A 143 27.61 1.48 -8.57
CA ILE A 143 28.93 0.85 -8.64
C ILE A 143 29.89 1.45 -7.61
N LYS A 144 29.88 2.78 -7.43
CA LYS A 144 30.69 3.46 -6.38
C LYS A 144 30.30 3.05 -4.96
N LYS A 145 29.02 2.76 -4.69
CA LYS A 145 28.57 2.19 -3.41
C LYS A 145 29.07 0.76 -3.23
N MET A 146 28.83 -0.11 -4.21
CA MET A 146 29.21 -1.53 -4.16
C MET A 146 30.73 -1.72 -4.01
N LYS A 147 31.55 -0.88 -4.67
CA LYS A 147 33.01 -0.89 -4.47
C LYS A 147 33.42 -0.71 -3.00
N LYS A 148 32.74 0.17 -2.26
CA LYS A 148 32.98 0.42 -0.84
C LYS A 148 32.38 -0.66 0.06
N GLU A 149 31.27 -1.27 -0.34
CA GLU A 149 30.56 -2.31 0.41
C GLU A 149 31.29 -3.67 0.36
N TYR A 150 31.92 -3.99 -0.77
CA TYR A 150 32.63 -5.26 -1.02
C TYR A 150 34.17 -5.11 -1.04
N ASP A 151 34.72 -3.99 -0.58
CA ASP A 151 36.16 -3.66 -0.53
C ASP A 151 36.93 -3.92 -1.84
N ILE A 152 36.35 -3.49 -2.96
CA ILE A 152 36.86 -3.76 -4.31
C ILE A 152 37.99 -2.78 -4.65
N ASN A 153 39.19 -3.18 -4.26
CA ASN A 153 40.45 -2.47 -4.50
C ASN A 153 41.00 -2.71 -5.93
N SER A 154 41.78 -1.77 -6.45
CA SER A 154 42.17 -1.71 -7.87
C SER A 154 43.07 -2.85 -8.39
N ASN A 155 43.54 -3.78 -7.55
CA ASN A 155 44.67 -4.67 -7.88
C ASN A 155 44.32 -6.15 -8.17
N ASN A 156 43.04 -6.55 -8.25
CA ASN A 156 42.69 -7.95 -8.57
C ASN A 156 41.35 -8.11 -9.32
N ASN A 157 41.42 -8.84 -10.45
CA ASN A 157 40.35 -9.44 -11.26
C ASN A 157 39.20 -8.53 -11.74
N LYS A 158 38.69 -8.81 -12.96
CA LYS A 158 37.48 -8.15 -13.48
C LYS A 158 36.24 -8.74 -12.82
N ILE A 159 35.42 -7.89 -12.21
CA ILE A 159 34.18 -8.26 -11.52
C ILE A 159 32.99 -7.89 -12.43
N PRO A 160 32.05 -8.81 -12.68
CA PRO A 160 30.85 -8.53 -13.45
C PRO A 160 29.80 -7.80 -12.60
N CYS A 161 29.21 -6.73 -13.15
CA CYS A 161 28.08 -6.01 -12.59
C CYS A 161 26.95 -5.94 -13.63
N ILE A 162 25.77 -6.45 -13.29
CA ILE A 162 24.60 -6.42 -14.17
C ILE A 162 23.58 -5.39 -13.66
N CYS A 163 23.20 -4.46 -14.53
CA CYS A 163 22.02 -3.62 -14.31
C CYS A 163 20.77 -4.34 -14.82
N LEU A 164 19.84 -4.68 -13.92
CA LEU A 164 18.52 -5.17 -14.26
C LEU A 164 17.58 -3.97 -14.44
N ILE A 165 16.99 -3.80 -15.63
CA ILE A 165 16.09 -2.69 -15.96
C ILE A 165 14.70 -3.24 -16.25
N GLU A 166 13.71 -2.95 -15.40
CA GLU A 166 12.31 -3.29 -15.66
C GLU A 166 11.58 -2.12 -16.33
N VAL A 167 10.85 -2.41 -17.41
CA VAL A 167 9.90 -1.49 -18.04
C VAL A 167 8.48 -1.82 -17.55
N GLY A 168 7.90 -0.89 -16.77
CA GLY A 168 6.50 -0.91 -16.34
C GLY A 168 5.51 -0.83 -17.51
N GLY A 169 4.21 -0.89 -17.20
CA GLY A 169 3.16 -0.93 -18.24
C GLY A 169 3.24 -2.17 -19.14
N THR A 170 2.75 -2.05 -20.37
CA THR A 170 2.81 -3.07 -21.43
C THR A 170 3.42 -2.52 -22.72
N VAL A 171 3.77 -3.39 -23.68
CA VAL A 171 4.18 -2.97 -25.02
C VAL A 171 2.98 -2.57 -25.87
N GLY A 172 3.06 -1.39 -26.50
CA GLY A 172 1.96 -0.79 -27.27
C GLY A 172 1.25 0.36 -26.54
N ASP A 173 1.45 0.52 -25.24
CA ASP A 173 0.96 1.68 -24.48
C ASP A 173 1.66 2.96 -24.93
N ILE A 174 0.88 4.05 -25.07
CA ILE A 174 1.40 5.39 -25.39
C ILE A 174 2.39 5.90 -24.34
N GLU A 175 2.23 5.49 -23.09
CA GLU A 175 3.08 5.88 -21.97
C GLU A 175 4.44 5.15 -22.03
N SER A 176 4.44 3.87 -22.41
CA SER A 176 5.65 3.04 -22.55
C SER A 176 6.51 3.43 -23.75
N ALA A 177 5.92 3.96 -24.83
CA ALA A 177 6.57 4.17 -26.12
C ALA A 177 7.88 4.99 -26.02
N VAL A 178 7.90 6.06 -25.22
CA VAL A 178 9.09 6.92 -25.03
C VAL A 178 10.26 6.16 -24.41
N TYR A 179 9.97 5.20 -23.53
CA TYR A 179 10.98 4.38 -22.87
C TYR A 179 11.49 3.24 -23.75
N LEU A 180 10.63 2.65 -24.58
CA LEU A 180 11.04 1.66 -25.57
C LEU A 180 12.00 2.28 -26.60
N GLU A 181 11.69 3.50 -27.09
CA GLU A 181 12.57 4.28 -27.96
C GLU A 181 13.90 4.65 -27.27
N ALA A 182 13.87 5.13 -26.02
CA ALA A 182 15.09 5.43 -25.26
C ALA A 182 15.98 4.20 -25.02
N LEU A 183 15.38 3.02 -24.83
CA LEU A 183 16.11 1.76 -24.66
C LEU A 183 16.59 1.19 -26.00
N GLN A 184 15.88 1.40 -27.10
CA GLN A 184 16.34 1.09 -28.46
C GLN A 184 17.61 1.88 -28.78
N GLN A 185 17.60 3.19 -28.49
CA GLN A 185 18.76 4.06 -28.66
C GLN A 185 19.92 3.65 -27.74
N LEU A 186 19.64 3.24 -26.50
CA LEU A 186 20.66 2.71 -25.59
C LEU A 186 21.30 1.42 -26.12
N ILE A 187 20.50 0.46 -26.58
CA ILE A 187 20.96 -0.83 -27.12
C ILE A 187 21.84 -0.63 -28.36
N ASN A 188 21.47 0.30 -29.26
CA ASN A 188 22.27 0.64 -30.43
C ASN A 188 23.63 1.30 -30.10
N ASN A 189 23.82 1.78 -28.86
CA ASN A 189 25.08 2.34 -28.36
C ASN A 189 25.91 1.34 -27.52
N LEU A 190 25.47 0.08 -27.39
CA LEU A 190 26.11 -0.99 -26.61
C LEU A 190 26.57 -2.13 -27.54
N ASN A 191 27.53 -2.95 -27.09
CA ASN A 191 27.90 -4.15 -27.85
C ASN A 191 26.80 -5.21 -27.74
N SER A 192 26.73 -6.11 -28.72
CA SER A 192 25.70 -7.16 -28.75
C SER A 192 25.84 -8.19 -27.62
N ASP A 193 26.99 -8.28 -26.94
CA ASP A 193 27.21 -9.04 -25.72
C ASP A 193 27.11 -8.19 -24.44
N ASP A 194 26.87 -6.88 -24.51
CA ASP A 194 26.67 -6.02 -23.33
C ASP A 194 25.24 -6.07 -22.78
N VAL A 195 24.26 -6.41 -23.62
CA VAL A 195 22.83 -6.35 -23.29
C VAL A 195 22.10 -7.65 -23.59
N CYS A 196 21.08 -7.98 -22.79
CA CYS A 196 20.20 -9.12 -22.95
C CYS A 196 18.73 -8.69 -22.74
N LEU A 197 17.89 -8.79 -23.77
CA LEU A 197 16.48 -8.37 -23.70
C LEU A 197 15.55 -9.54 -23.41
N CYS A 198 14.79 -9.42 -22.32
CA CYS A 198 13.79 -10.39 -21.85
C CYS A 198 12.38 -9.82 -22.01
N HIS A 199 11.44 -10.63 -22.49
CA HIS A 199 10.04 -10.22 -22.69
C HIS A 199 9.07 -11.17 -21.97
N LEU A 200 8.30 -10.66 -21.00
CA LEU A 200 7.34 -11.44 -20.21
C LEU A 200 5.92 -11.34 -20.80
N SER A 201 5.46 -12.40 -21.45
CA SER A 201 4.11 -12.52 -22.02
C SER A 201 3.27 -13.57 -21.28
N TYR A 202 1.95 -13.54 -21.50
CA TYR A 202 1.00 -14.51 -20.95
C TYR A 202 0.59 -15.53 -22.01
N VAL A 203 0.61 -16.81 -21.64
CA VAL A 203 0.14 -17.94 -22.46
C VAL A 203 -1.10 -18.52 -21.77
N PRO A 204 -2.31 -18.04 -22.09
CA PRO A 204 -3.54 -18.54 -21.48
C PRO A 204 -3.87 -19.97 -21.90
N ILE A 205 -4.43 -20.73 -20.96
CA ILE A 205 -5.07 -22.02 -21.20
C ILE A 205 -6.55 -21.76 -21.50
N ILE A 206 -7.08 -22.25 -22.63
CA ILE A 206 -8.45 -21.93 -23.06
C ILE A 206 -9.26 -23.19 -23.40
N GLY A 207 -10.48 -23.24 -22.88
CA GLY A 207 -11.50 -24.25 -23.18
C GLY A 207 -11.31 -25.58 -22.45
N ASN A 208 -12.31 -26.46 -22.58
CA ASN A 208 -12.36 -27.76 -21.88
C ASN A 208 -11.18 -28.69 -22.25
N LEU A 209 -10.53 -28.47 -23.39
CA LEU A 209 -9.34 -29.21 -23.86
C LEU A 209 -8.02 -28.70 -23.25
N ARG A 210 -8.06 -27.67 -22.38
CA ARG A 210 -6.89 -27.01 -21.76
C ARG A 210 -5.76 -26.67 -22.76
N GLU A 211 -6.11 -26.15 -23.93
CA GLU A 211 -5.11 -25.82 -24.96
C GLU A 211 -4.36 -24.52 -24.62
N GLN A 212 -3.03 -24.56 -24.61
CA GLN A 212 -2.14 -23.40 -24.41
C GLN A 212 -2.12 -22.51 -25.66
N LYS A 213 -2.80 -21.36 -25.60
CA LYS A 213 -2.94 -20.44 -26.74
C LYS A 213 -1.77 -19.46 -26.80
N THR A 214 -0.79 -19.74 -27.65
CA THR A 214 0.43 -18.91 -27.80
C THR A 214 0.26 -17.61 -28.60
N LYS A 215 -0.95 -17.35 -29.14
CA LYS A 215 -1.23 -16.16 -29.98
C LYS A 215 -0.96 -14.81 -29.31
N PRO A 216 -1.32 -14.55 -28.03
CA PRO A 216 -1.00 -13.28 -27.37
C PRO A 216 0.50 -12.96 -27.42
N THR A 217 1.36 -13.93 -27.10
CA THR A 217 2.83 -13.80 -27.18
C THR A 217 3.34 -13.48 -28.57
N GLN A 218 2.74 -14.05 -29.61
CA GLN A 218 3.08 -13.71 -31.00
C GLN A 218 2.79 -12.24 -31.32
N HIS A 219 1.69 -11.70 -30.81
CA HIS A 219 1.32 -10.29 -31.00
C HIS A 219 2.15 -9.32 -30.13
N SER A 220 2.48 -9.65 -28.88
CA SER A 220 3.31 -8.76 -28.05
C SER A 220 4.76 -8.68 -28.56
N VAL A 221 5.33 -9.79 -29.03
CA VAL A 221 6.66 -9.79 -29.66
C VAL A 221 6.65 -9.05 -30.99
N LYS A 222 5.55 -9.08 -31.76
CA LYS A 222 5.40 -8.24 -32.96
C LYS A 222 5.49 -6.75 -32.61
N ILE A 223 4.71 -6.30 -31.62
CA ILE A 223 4.69 -4.89 -31.18
C ILE A 223 6.05 -4.46 -30.62
N LEU A 224 6.72 -5.29 -29.81
CA LEU A 224 8.07 -5.03 -29.30
C LEU A 224 9.08 -4.83 -30.45
N ARG A 225 8.99 -5.62 -31.52
CA ARG A 225 9.86 -5.51 -32.70
C ARG A 225 9.50 -4.33 -33.60
N GLU A 226 8.25 -3.89 -33.62
CA GLU A 226 7.81 -2.66 -34.28
C GLU A 226 8.38 -1.41 -33.57
N ALA A 227 8.58 -1.48 -32.25
CA ALA A 227 9.40 -0.52 -31.48
C ALA A 227 10.92 -0.74 -31.62
N GLY A 228 11.39 -1.49 -32.63
CA GLY A 228 12.80 -1.71 -32.92
C GLY A 228 13.53 -2.68 -31.98
N LEU A 229 12.86 -3.32 -31.03
CA LEU A 229 13.47 -4.15 -30.01
C LEU A 229 13.31 -5.66 -30.32
N LYS A 230 14.42 -6.39 -30.45
CA LYS A 230 14.41 -7.86 -30.60
C LYS A 230 14.70 -8.53 -29.25
N PRO A 231 13.78 -9.37 -28.70
CA PRO A 231 14.06 -10.11 -27.47
C PRO A 231 15.06 -11.25 -27.73
N ASP A 232 15.91 -11.51 -26.73
CA ASP A 232 16.77 -12.69 -26.63
C ASP A 232 16.05 -13.87 -25.97
N PHE A 233 15.25 -13.57 -24.93
CA PHE A 233 14.46 -14.54 -24.16
C PHE A 233 12.99 -14.16 -24.11
N ILE A 234 12.12 -15.16 -24.28
CA ILE A 234 10.67 -15.01 -24.06
C ILE A 234 10.30 -15.75 -22.78
N PHE A 235 9.82 -15.01 -21.79
CA PHE A 235 9.27 -15.58 -20.57
C PHE A 235 7.75 -15.70 -20.72
N CYS A 236 7.23 -16.89 -20.44
CA CYS A 236 5.83 -17.23 -20.64
C CYS A 236 5.16 -17.52 -19.30
N ARG A 237 4.44 -16.53 -18.79
CA ARG A 237 3.55 -16.73 -17.63
C ARG A 237 2.39 -17.63 -18.05
N CYS A 238 2.12 -18.67 -17.28
CA CYS A 238 1.10 -19.69 -17.56
C CYS A 238 0.57 -20.30 -16.25
N GLU A 239 -0.55 -21.03 -16.29
CA GLU A 239 -1.02 -21.84 -15.16
C GLU A 239 -0.15 -23.11 -15.02
N GLU A 240 -0.02 -23.87 -16.12
CA GLU A 240 0.71 -25.14 -16.20
C GLU A 240 2.03 -24.98 -16.98
N PRO A 241 3.01 -25.89 -16.81
CA PRO A 241 4.23 -25.91 -17.61
C PRO A 241 3.95 -25.90 -19.12
N LEU A 242 4.78 -25.19 -19.89
CA LEU A 242 4.60 -25.14 -21.35
C LEU A 242 4.78 -26.52 -22.00
N THR A 243 3.95 -26.81 -23.01
CA THR A 243 4.17 -27.96 -23.88
C THR A 243 5.29 -27.69 -24.90
N GLU A 244 5.98 -28.73 -25.35
CA GLU A 244 6.96 -28.67 -26.45
C GLU A 244 6.37 -28.05 -27.72
N GLU A 245 5.09 -28.28 -27.99
CA GLU A 245 4.41 -27.67 -29.14
C GLU A 245 4.22 -26.15 -28.96
N ALA A 246 3.88 -25.71 -27.75
CA ALA A 246 3.80 -24.29 -27.41
C ALA A 246 5.18 -23.61 -27.47
N ILE A 247 6.22 -24.23 -26.90
CA ILE A 247 7.62 -23.79 -26.97
C ILE A 247 8.06 -23.61 -28.43
N ARG A 248 7.90 -24.65 -29.26
CA ARG A 248 8.28 -24.61 -30.68
C ARG A 248 7.50 -23.57 -31.47
N LYS A 249 6.20 -23.40 -31.20
CA LYS A 249 5.37 -22.33 -31.80
C LYS A 249 5.92 -20.95 -31.42
N ILE A 250 6.19 -20.70 -30.14
CA ILE A 250 6.69 -19.40 -29.66
C ILE A 250 8.08 -19.09 -30.20
N SER A 251 9.02 -20.04 -30.15
CA SER A 251 10.36 -19.91 -30.72
C SER A 251 10.31 -19.48 -32.20
N LEU A 252 9.54 -20.20 -33.02
CA LEU A 252 9.45 -19.93 -34.46
C LEU A 252 8.91 -18.53 -34.77
N PHE A 253 7.83 -18.10 -34.11
CA PHE A 253 7.23 -16.78 -34.35
C PHE A 253 8.05 -15.62 -33.76
N SER A 254 8.71 -15.82 -32.62
CA SER A 254 9.52 -14.77 -31.96
C SER A 254 10.96 -14.65 -32.51
N GLN A 255 11.45 -15.68 -33.22
CA GLN A 255 12.82 -15.79 -33.72
C GLN A 255 13.89 -15.83 -32.61
N VAL A 256 13.55 -16.50 -31.51
CA VAL A 256 14.46 -16.99 -30.46
C VAL A 256 14.56 -18.52 -30.53
N LYS A 257 15.52 -19.13 -29.84
CA LYS A 257 15.66 -20.60 -29.78
C LYS A 257 14.63 -21.23 -28.82
N ASN A 258 14.35 -22.53 -28.95
CA ASN A 258 13.57 -23.28 -27.94
C ASN A 258 14.14 -23.10 -26.51
N GLU A 259 15.46 -23.23 -26.34
CA GLU A 259 16.19 -23.02 -25.07
C GLU A 259 16.07 -21.60 -24.47
N HIS A 260 15.48 -20.64 -25.20
CA HIS A 260 15.24 -19.28 -24.74
C HIS A 260 13.74 -18.96 -24.51
N VAL A 261 12.85 -19.96 -24.62
CA VAL A 261 11.41 -19.84 -24.29
C VAL A 261 11.18 -20.43 -22.90
N ILE A 262 11.12 -19.57 -21.89
CA ILE A 262 11.13 -19.93 -20.48
C ILE A 262 9.70 -20.04 -19.94
N SER A 263 9.30 -21.22 -19.44
CA SER A 263 8.03 -21.44 -18.76
C SER A 263 8.06 -20.87 -17.32
N LEU A 264 7.08 -20.01 -17.01
CA LEU A 264 6.77 -19.51 -15.67
C LEU A 264 5.33 -19.89 -15.29
N HIS A 265 5.14 -21.18 -15.01
CA HIS A 265 3.89 -21.75 -14.55
C HIS A 265 3.55 -21.33 -13.11
N ASP A 266 2.33 -21.62 -12.63
CA ASP A 266 1.92 -21.29 -11.27
C ASP A 266 2.67 -22.13 -10.22
N THR A 267 3.02 -21.48 -9.11
CA THR A 267 3.83 -22.08 -8.05
C THR A 267 3.20 -21.88 -6.68
N SER A 268 3.43 -22.86 -5.82
CA SER A 268 3.00 -22.84 -4.41
C SER A 268 3.69 -21.78 -3.56
N ASN A 269 4.87 -21.31 -3.97
CA ASN A 269 5.58 -20.19 -3.34
C ASN A 269 6.54 -19.48 -4.30
N VAL A 270 6.68 -18.16 -4.16
CA VAL A 270 7.55 -17.31 -5.02
C VAL A 270 9.02 -17.69 -4.96
N TYR A 271 9.50 -18.30 -3.87
CA TYR A 271 10.89 -18.73 -3.73
C TYR A 271 11.23 -19.97 -4.60
N LYS A 272 10.24 -20.66 -5.19
CA LYS A 272 10.48 -21.69 -6.22
C LYS A 272 10.82 -21.12 -7.60
N VAL A 273 10.47 -19.88 -7.91
CA VAL A 273 10.66 -19.31 -9.25
C VAL A 273 12.15 -19.31 -9.68
N PRO A 274 13.14 -18.95 -8.84
CA PRO A 274 14.56 -19.15 -9.16
C PRO A 274 14.94 -20.61 -9.45
N LEU A 275 14.34 -21.58 -8.75
CA LEU A 275 14.63 -23.00 -8.96
C LEU A 275 14.12 -23.49 -10.33
N ILE A 276 12.95 -23.01 -10.76
CA ILE A 276 12.35 -23.28 -12.08
C ILE A 276 13.15 -22.63 -13.22
N LEU A 277 13.75 -21.46 -12.97
CA LEU A 277 14.66 -20.82 -13.93
C LEU A 277 15.97 -21.62 -14.09
N GLU A 278 16.56 -22.11 -12.99
CA GLU A 278 17.79 -22.92 -13.06
C GLU A 278 17.52 -24.31 -13.66
N GLN A 279 16.34 -24.92 -13.44
CA GLN A 279 15.90 -26.13 -14.12
C GLN A 279 15.79 -25.98 -15.65
N GLN A 280 15.65 -24.74 -16.15
CA GLN A 280 15.64 -24.40 -17.57
C GLN A 280 17.01 -23.81 -18.01
N ASN A 281 18.09 -24.06 -17.25
CA ASN A 281 19.47 -23.61 -17.48
C ASN A 281 19.61 -22.09 -17.72
N PHE A 282 18.64 -21.28 -17.27
CA PHE A 282 18.55 -19.85 -17.61
C PHE A 282 19.84 -19.08 -17.30
N SER A 283 20.47 -19.35 -16.16
CA SER A 283 21.70 -18.66 -15.77
C SER A 283 22.86 -18.94 -16.74
N GLU A 284 23.05 -20.18 -17.20
CA GLU A 284 24.10 -20.52 -18.17
C GLU A 284 23.87 -19.82 -19.51
N HIS A 285 22.64 -19.87 -20.03
CA HIS A 285 22.29 -19.22 -21.29
C HIS A 285 22.50 -17.69 -21.23
N VAL A 286 22.22 -17.04 -20.09
CA VAL A 286 22.54 -15.61 -19.88
C VAL A 286 24.04 -15.35 -19.80
N LEU A 287 24.82 -16.14 -19.06
CA LEU A 287 26.27 -15.95 -19.00
C LEU A 287 26.93 -16.12 -20.38
N LYS A 288 26.40 -17.01 -21.21
CA LYS A 288 26.81 -17.18 -22.61
C LYS A 288 26.39 -15.98 -23.48
N LYS A 289 25.17 -15.47 -23.31
CA LYS A 289 24.62 -14.31 -24.05
C LYS A 289 25.30 -12.98 -23.69
N LEU A 290 25.86 -12.86 -22.49
CA LEU A 290 26.59 -11.68 -21.99
C LEU A 290 28.12 -11.84 -21.97
N ASN A 291 28.65 -12.95 -22.51
CA ASN A 291 30.09 -13.25 -22.55
C ASN A 291 30.79 -13.22 -21.17
N LEU A 292 30.11 -13.71 -20.13
CA LEU A 292 30.55 -13.65 -18.73
C LEU A 292 31.10 -14.99 -18.18
N GLN A 293 31.04 -16.09 -18.94
CA GLN A 293 31.34 -17.44 -18.42
C GLN A 293 32.73 -17.55 -17.77
N ASN A 294 33.80 -17.11 -18.45
CA ASN A 294 35.17 -17.18 -17.91
C ASN A 294 35.37 -16.21 -16.73
N ILE A 295 34.83 -14.99 -16.84
CA ILE A 295 34.90 -13.94 -15.81
C ILE A 295 34.29 -14.43 -14.50
N VAL A 296 33.15 -15.14 -14.55
CA VAL A 296 32.48 -15.72 -13.38
C VAL A 296 33.29 -16.85 -12.75
N LEU A 297 34.00 -17.67 -13.55
CA LEU A 297 34.88 -18.74 -13.04
C LEU A 297 36.15 -18.18 -12.36
N GLU A 298 36.66 -17.04 -12.83
CA GLU A 298 37.81 -16.34 -12.24
C GLU A 298 37.43 -15.41 -11.07
N ASN A 299 36.14 -15.17 -10.85
CA ASN A 299 35.66 -14.25 -9.83
C ASN A 299 35.80 -14.83 -8.41
N LYS A 300 36.59 -14.15 -7.57
CA LYS A 300 36.85 -14.54 -6.17
C LYS A 300 35.87 -13.92 -5.17
N LEU A 301 35.01 -13.00 -5.61
CA LEU A 301 33.97 -12.39 -4.78
C LEU A 301 33.01 -13.48 -4.26
N ARG A 302 32.52 -13.33 -3.02
CA ARG A 302 31.48 -14.19 -2.45
C ARG A 302 30.34 -13.33 -1.91
N ILE A 303 29.14 -13.50 -2.46
CA ILE A 303 27.96 -12.73 -2.05
C ILE A 303 27.16 -13.54 -1.02
N SER A 304 27.54 -13.44 0.26
CA SER A 304 26.84 -14.16 1.33
C SER A 304 25.41 -13.60 1.57
N PRO A 305 24.39 -14.42 1.86
CA PRO A 305 24.39 -15.89 1.98
C PRO A 305 23.94 -16.60 0.69
N TYR A 306 24.05 -15.95 -0.48
CA TYR A 306 23.49 -16.42 -1.75
C TYR A 306 24.29 -17.62 -2.30
N SER A 307 23.73 -18.80 -2.12
CA SER A 307 24.07 -19.99 -2.88
C SER A 307 22.80 -20.74 -3.29
N PHE A 308 22.90 -21.58 -4.32
CA PHE A 308 21.76 -22.38 -4.78
C PHE A 308 21.23 -23.32 -3.69
N SER A 309 22.10 -23.87 -2.83
CA SER A 309 21.68 -24.69 -1.69
C SER A 309 21.00 -23.87 -0.59
N THR A 310 21.51 -22.67 -0.26
CA THR A 310 20.85 -21.78 0.73
C THR A 310 19.45 -21.38 0.27
N TRP A 311 19.31 -21.00 -1.01
CA TRP A 311 18.02 -20.58 -1.56
C TRP A 311 17.03 -21.75 -1.66
N LYS A 312 17.51 -22.93 -2.08
CA LYS A 312 16.68 -24.15 -2.08
C LYS A 312 16.20 -24.50 -0.65
N GLN A 313 17.09 -24.49 0.34
CA GLN A 313 16.74 -24.73 1.74
C GLN A 313 15.67 -23.76 2.26
N LEU A 314 15.72 -22.49 1.82
CA LEU A 314 14.70 -21.49 2.15
C LEU A 314 13.34 -21.82 1.53
N SER A 315 13.30 -22.20 0.24
CA SER A 315 12.05 -22.57 -0.44
C SER A 315 11.46 -23.88 0.10
N ASP A 316 12.30 -24.89 0.38
CA ASP A 316 11.88 -26.16 0.96
C ASP A 316 11.27 -25.96 2.37
N ARG A 317 11.85 -25.08 3.20
CA ARG A 317 11.35 -24.76 4.56
C ARG A 317 9.99 -24.07 4.59
N TYR A 318 9.66 -23.29 3.56
CA TYR A 318 8.32 -22.69 3.43
C TYR A 318 7.23 -23.75 3.34
N GLU A 319 7.55 -24.93 2.78
CA GLU A 319 6.59 -26.02 2.55
C GLU A 319 6.65 -27.13 3.59
N SER A 320 7.83 -27.41 4.16
CA SER A 320 8.00 -28.44 5.19
C SER A 320 7.35 -28.09 6.54
N SER A 321 6.89 -26.85 6.72
CA SER A 321 6.35 -26.33 7.97
C SER A 321 4.90 -26.82 8.19
N SER A 322 4.70 -27.73 9.15
CA SER A 322 3.39 -28.32 9.47
C SER A 322 2.62 -27.60 10.58
N GLU A 323 3.31 -26.95 11.53
CA GLU A 323 2.64 -26.22 12.61
C GLU A 323 2.17 -24.84 12.13
N HIS A 324 0.86 -24.59 12.25
CA HIS A 324 0.26 -23.32 11.83
C HIS A 324 0.42 -22.19 12.84
N VAL A 325 0.50 -20.95 12.35
CA VAL A 325 0.31 -19.72 13.13
C VAL A 325 -0.74 -18.84 12.46
N VAL A 326 -1.75 -18.41 13.22
CA VAL A 326 -2.91 -17.67 12.71
C VAL A 326 -2.81 -16.20 13.13
N ILE A 327 -2.56 -15.30 12.19
CA ILE A 327 -2.38 -13.86 12.46
C ILE A 327 -3.58 -13.05 11.95
N GLY A 328 -4.15 -12.21 12.82
CA GLY A 328 -5.23 -11.28 12.49
C GLY A 328 -4.69 -9.92 12.06
N ILE A 329 -4.92 -9.51 10.81
CA ILE A 329 -4.53 -8.18 10.32
C ILE A 329 -5.74 -7.23 10.36
N VAL A 330 -5.71 -6.24 11.24
CA VAL A 330 -6.82 -5.30 11.49
C VAL A 330 -6.72 -4.09 10.56
N GLY A 331 -7.03 -4.33 9.28
CA GLY A 331 -6.85 -3.40 8.17
C GLY A 331 -8.03 -2.46 7.90
N LYS A 332 -7.74 -1.33 7.24
CA LYS A 332 -8.74 -0.41 6.63
C LYS A 332 -9.27 -0.98 5.30
N TYR A 333 -8.47 -1.81 4.66
CA TYR A 333 -8.68 -2.47 3.38
C TYR A 333 -8.64 -4.00 3.60
N THR A 334 -9.50 -4.75 2.92
CA THR A 334 -9.65 -6.21 3.10
C THR A 334 -10.09 -6.90 1.80
N ALA A 335 -9.65 -6.37 0.64
CA ALA A 335 -10.15 -6.75 -0.68
C ALA A 335 -9.06 -6.85 -1.77
N SER A 336 -7.96 -6.11 -1.65
CA SER A 336 -6.69 -6.39 -2.33
C SER A 336 -5.68 -6.91 -1.30
N ASN A 337 -4.79 -7.81 -1.72
CA ASN A 337 -3.65 -8.27 -0.93
C ASN A 337 -2.47 -7.29 -0.99
N ASP A 338 -2.37 -6.51 -2.06
CA ASP A 338 -1.20 -5.70 -2.42
C ASP A 338 -1.05 -4.46 -1.50
N THR A 339 -2.14 -4.05 -0.85
CA THR A 339 -2.18 -2.98 0.15
C THR A 339 -1.39 -3.31 1.43
N TYR A 340 -0.94 -4.56 1.64
CA TYR A 340 -0.17 -5.00 2.81
C TYR A 340 1.00 -5.97 2.48
N LEU A 341 1.49 -5.99 1.23
CA LEU A 341 2.40 -7.05 0.75
C LEU A 341 3.76 -7.12 1.49
N SER A 342 4.33 -6.00 1.94
CA SER A 342 5.57 -5.98 2.74
C SER A 342 5.35 -6.59 4.12
N ILE A 343 4.18 -6.32 4.72
CA ILE A 343 3.80 -6.88 6.02
C ILE A 343 3.58 -8.40 5.89
N ILE A 344 2.89 -8.84 4.83
CA ILE A 344 2.71 -10.27 4.51
C ILE A 344 4.07 -10.95 4.29
N SER A 345 4.94 -10.34 3.50
CA SER A 345 6.30 -10.83 3.23
C SER A 345 7.14 -10.93 4.50
N SER A 346 7.01 -9.95 5.41
CA SER A 346 7.75 -9.93 6.68
C SER A 346 7.26 -10.97 7.68
N LEU A 347 5.94 -11.21 7.73
CA LEU A 347 5.36 -12.35 8.46
C LEU A 347 5.84 -13.68 7.87
N VAL A 348 5.91 -13.80 6.53
CA VAL A 348 6.43 -15.00 5.84
C VAL A 348 7.89 -15.25 6.19
N HIS A 349 8.77 -14.24 6.12
CA HIS A 349 10.20 -14.39 6.48
C HIS A 349 10.35 -14.89 7.94
N ALA A 350 9.63 -14.28 8.89
CA ALA A 350 9.61 -14.72 10.28
C ALA A 350 9.10 -16.15 10.45
N CYS A 351 8.06 -16.55 9.70
CA CYS A 351 7.51 -17.90 9.73
C CYS A 351 8.47 -18.95 9.14
N ILE A 352 9.16 -18.65 8.04
CA ILE A 352 10.20 -19.52 7.45
C ILE A 352 11.33 -19.74 8.47
N GLU A 353 11.81 -18.69 9.14
CA GLU A 353 12.88 -18.80 10.15
C GLU A 353 12.44 -19.63 11.37
N CYS A 354 11.18 -19.47 11.80
CA CYS A 354 10.61 -20.25 12.92
C CYS A 354 10.25 -21.70 12.56
N GLY A 355 9.94 -22.01 11.29
CA GLY A 355 9.35 -23.29 10.88
C GLY A 355 7.83 -23.37 11.10
N PHE A 356 7.12 -22.24 10.94
CA PHE A 356 5.65 -22.18 11.02
C PHE A 356 5.03 -21.94 9.64
N LYS A 357 3.79 -22.40 9.45
CA LYS A 357 2.98 -22.10 8.27
C LYS A 357 1.95 -21.01 8.58
N LEU A 358 2.18 -19.83 8.02
CA LEU A 358 1.36 -18.64 8.21
C LEU A 358 -0.08 -18.83 7.67
N ILE A 359 -1.06 -18.45 8.47
CA ILE A 359 -2.46 -18.27 8.06
C ILE A 359 -2.85 -16.82 8.42
N ILE A 360 -3.32 -16.05 7.43
CA ILE A 360 -3.77 -14.67 7.64
C ILE A 360 -5.29 -14.63 7.71
N LYS A 361 -5.84 -13.96 8.73
CA LYS A 361 -7.25 -13.57 8.80
C LYS A 361 -7.36 -12.04 8.69
N TYR A 362 -7.89 -11.53 7.58
CA TYR A 362 -8.14 -10.10 7.41
C TYR A 362 -9.38 -9.65 8.20
N ILE A 363 -9.21 -8.65 9.05
CA ILE A 363 -10.28 -8.10 9.90
C ILE A 363 -10.48 -6.64 9.51
N ASN A 364 -11.66 -6.29 8.99
CA ASN A 364 -11.92 -4.90 8.61
C ASN A 364 -12.18 -4.07 9.87
N SER A 365 -11.31 -3.10 10.17
CA SER A 365 -11.42 -2.26 11.38
C SER A 365 -12.72 -1.46 11.43
N SER A 366 -13.35 -1.19 10.28
CA SER A 366 -14.66 -0.53 10.21
C SER A 366 -15.80 -1.41 10.75
N HIS A 367 -15.63 -2.75 10.73
CA HIS A 367 -16.64 -3.69 11.23
C HIS A 367 -16.53 -3.94 12.73
N LEU A 368 -15.38 -3.72 13.37
CA LEU A 368 -15.21 -3.91 14.82
C LEU A 368 -15.94 -2.88 15.69
N SER A 369 -16.67 -1.92 15.12
CA SER A 369 -17.42 -0.89 15.88
C SER A 369 -18.85 -0.69 15.38
N LEU A 370 -19.81 -0.61 16.32
CA LEU A 370 -21.23 -0.34 16.06
C LEU A 370 -21.59 1.15 16.07
N LYS A 371 -20.61 2.08 16.02
CA LYS A 371 -20.86 3.53 15.90
C LYS A 371 -21.91 3.81 14.83
N LYS A 372 -23.13 4.20 15.22
CA LYS A 372 -24.21 4.54 14.27
C LYS A 372 -23.65 5.50 13.23
N LYS A 373 -24.02 5.35 11.95
CA LYS A 373 -23.77 6.43 10.98
C LYS A 373 -24.32 7.71 11.63
N SER A 374 -23.51 8.75 11.75
CA SER A 374 -24.08 10.07 12.01
C SER A 374 -25.12 10.31 10.92
N LYS A 375 -26.31 10.82 11.29
CA LYS A 375 -27.31 11.22 10.30
C LYS A 375 -26.73 12.41 9.54
N LYS A 376 -25.89 12.14 8.52
CA LYS A 376 -25.48 13.12 7.51
C LYS A 376 -26.76 13.82 7.09
N ARG A 377 -26.82 15.15 7.25
CA ARG A 377 -28.01 15.93 6.94
C ARG A 377 -28.26 15.86 5.44
N ASN A 378 -29.02 14.85 5.01
CA ASN A 378 -29.55 14.71 3.64
C ASN A 378 -30.42 15.90 3.22
N ILE A 379 -30.72 16.80 4.17
CA ILE A 379 -31.13 18.18 3.96
C ILE A 379 -30.30 18.83 2.84
N ASP A 380 -28.97 18.87 2.92
CA ASP A 380 -28.17 19.63 1.94
C ASP A 380 -27.94 18.93 0.61
N LEU A 381 -27.97 17.59 0.55
CA LEU A 381 -28.00 16.89 -0.74
C LEU A 381 -29.36 17.08 -1.44
N LYS A 382 -30.49 16.98 -0.72
CA LYS A 382 -31.81 17.33 -1.28
C LYS A 382 -31.94 18.83 -1.62
N ARG A 383 -31.26 19.72 -0.89
CA ARG A 383 -31.26 21.17 -1.14
C ARG A 383 -30.36 21.57 -2.31
N LYS A 384 -29.20 20.92 -2.49
CA LYS A 384 -28.37 21.07 -3.71
C LYS A 384 -29.07 20.46 -4.93
N ALA A 385 -29.61 19.25 -4.83
CA ALA A 385 -30.37 18.62 -5.93
C ALA A 385 -31.54 19.50 -6.38
N ARG A 386 -32.33 20.06 -5.44
CA ARG A 386 -33.42 21.01 -5.74
C ARG A 386 -32.94 22.37 -6.26
N LYS A 387 -31.67 22.74 -6.09
CA LYS A 387 -31.10 23.96 -6.69
C LYS A 387 -30.63 23.69 -8.13
N TYR A 388 -30.06 22.53 -8.40
CA TYR A 388 -29.70 22.13 -9.78
C TYR A 388 -30.91 21.71 -10.62
N SER A 389 -32.02 21.26 -10.02
CA SER A 389 -33.25 20.87 -10.75
C SER A 389 -34.13 22.04 -11.22
N TYR A 390 -33.63 23.28 -11.22
CA TYR A 390 -34.37 24.46 -11.69
C TYR A 390 -33.68 25.16 -12.89
N ASP A 391 -32.38 24.96 -13.08
CA ASP A 391 -31.58 25.59 -14.15
C ASP A 391 -31.36 24.65 -15.37
N THR A 392 -32.14 23.58 -15.51
CA THR A 392 -32.02 22.64 -16.65
C THR A 392 -33.37 22.02 -17.02
N PHE A 393 -34.31 22.85 -17.48
CA PHE A 393 -35.60 22.41 -18.03
C PHE A 393 -35.76 22.80 -19.51
N GLN A 394 -34.82 22.38 -20.36
CA GLN A 394 -34.99 22.34 -21.82
C GLN A 394 -33.93 21.42 -22.45
N GLN A 395 -34.37 20.44 -23.25
CA GLN A 395 -33.56 19.60 -24.17
C GLN A 395 -32.53 18.67 -23.45
N VAL A 396 -32.40 17.36 -23.70
CA VAL A 396 -32.73 16.49 -24.85
C VAL A 396 -33.16 15.09 -24.33
N ASN A 397 -33.99 14.36 -25.09
CA ASN A 397 -34.27 12.94 -24.85
C ASN A 397 -33.14 12.05 -25.42
N THR A 398 -32.44 11.29 -24.56
CA THR A 398 -31.68 10.11 -25.01
C THR A 398 -31.63 9.03 -23.93
N MET A 399 -31.87 7.77 -24.30
CA MET A 399 -31.87 6.65 -23.35
C MET A 399 -30.45 6.24 -22.94
N GLN A 400 -30.06 6.55 -21.71
CA GLN A 400 -28.99 5.82 -21.01
C GLN A 400 -29.54 5.11 -19.77
N LYS A 401 -29.06 3.89 -19.52
CA LYS A 401 -29.38 3.13 -18.32
C LYS A 401 -28.76 3.82 -17.10
N HIS A 402 -29.56 4.59 -16.36
CA HIS A 402 -29.20 4.90 -14.99
C HIS A 402 -29.10 3.60 -14.19
N LEU A 403 -27.91 3.35 -13.63
CA LEU A 403 -27.70 2.26 -12.69
C LEU A 403 -28.45 2.61 -11.40
N PHE A 404 -29.67 2.11 -11.25
CA PHE A 404 -30.44 2.28 -10.03
C PHE A 404 -29.68 1.66 -8.85
N VAL A 405 -29.21 2.51 -7.93
CA VAL A 405 -28.82 2.06 -6.60
C VAL A 405 -30.10 1.68 -5.88
N ASP A 406 -30.16 0.44 -5.41
CA ASP A 406 -31.37 -0.16 -4.88
C ASP A 406 -31.64 0.32 -3.44
N ASP A 407 -32.18 1.54 -3.33
CA ASP A 407 -32.57 2.23 -2.09
C ASP A 407 -33.75 1.55 -1.35
N THR A 408 -34.15 0.34 -1.76
CA THR A 408 -35.22 -0.46 -1.14
C THR A 408 -34.77 -1.25 0.11
N THR A 409 -33.47 -1.27 0.43
CA THR A 409 -33.00 -1.95 1.65
C THR A 409 -33.51 -1.22 2.89
N SER A 410 -34.33 -1.88 3.71
CA SER A 410 -34.84 -1.30 4.95
C SER A 410 -33.71 -0.91 5.92
N ASP A 411 -33.93 0.11 6.77
CA ASP A 411 -32.96 0.48 7.82
C ASP A 411 -32.70 -0.72 8.78
N GLU A 412 -33.70 -1.57 9.00
CA GLU A 412 -33.59 -2.80 9.79
C GLU A 412 -32.70 -3.86 9.12
N ASP A 413 -32.87 -4.10 7.82
CA ASP A 413 -32.00 -4.99 7.04
C ASP A 413 -30.57 -4.45 6.97
N TYR A 414 -30.40 -3.13 6.91
CA TYR A 414 -29.08 -2.50 6.93
C TYR A 414 -28.36 -2.74 8.26
N ASP A 415 -29.02 -2.46 9.40
CA ASP A 415 -28.42 -2.70 10.72
C ASP A 415 -28.27 -4.20 11.04
N LYS A 416 -29.16 -5.08 10.53
CA LYS A 416 -29.00 -6.55 10.60
C LYS A 416 -27.78 -7.03 9.80
N LYS A 417 -27.63 -6.61 8.55
CA LYS A 417 -26.43 -6.87 7.71
C LYS A 417 -25.16 -6.29 8.35
N ARG A 418 -25.27 -5.22 9.16
CA ARG A 418 -24.16 -4.64 9.91
C ARG A 418 -23.79 -5.46 11.15
N ARG A 419 -24.77 -5.89 11.96
CA ARG A 419 -24.55 -6.73 13.15
C ARG A 419 -23.81 -8.03 12.80
N ILE A 420 -24.26 -8.73 11.76
CA ILE A 420 -23.59 -9.94 11.24
C ILE A 420 -22.11 -9.68 10.87
N LYS A 421 -21.80 -8.52 10.28
CA LYS A 421 -20.42 -8.12 9.95
C LYS A 421 -19.58 -7.78 11.18
N TYR A 422 -20.19 -7.23 12.23
CA TYR A 422 -19.55 -6.94 13.51
C TYR A 422 -19.26 -8.22 14.29
N GLU A 423 -20.27 -9.08 14.46
CA GLU A 423 -20.17 -10.39 15.12
C GLU A 423 -19.07 -11.23 14.49
N ARG A 424 -19.11 -11.42 13.15
CA ARG A 424 -18.07 -12.15 12.42
C ARG A 424 -16.68 -11.52 12.53
N ALA A 425 -16.57 -10.19 12.61
CA ALA A 425 -15.28 -9.53 12.79
C ALA A 425 -14.69 -9.77 14.19
N TRP A 426 -15.52 -9.81 15.22
CA TRP A 426 -15.12 -10.14 16.59
C TRP A 426 -14.84 -11.63 16.79
N GLU A 427 -15.63 -12.52 16.20
CA GLU A 427 -15.34 -13.96 16.11
C GLU A 427 -13.98 -14.21 15.43
N THR A 428 -13.73 -13.53 14.32
CA THR A 428 -12.43 -13.57 13.63
C THR A 428 -11.30 -13.08 14.54
N LEU A 429 -11.48 -11.96 15.24
CA LEU A 429 -10.49 -11.40 16.18
C LEU A 429 -10.25 -12.28 17.42
N LYS A 430 -11.28 -13.00 17.91
CA LYS A 430 -11.16 -13.98 19.01
C LYS A 430 -10.49 -15.29 18.60
N SER A 431 -10.27 -15.53 17.29
CA SER A 431 -9.79 -16.82 16.75
C SER A 431 -8.40 -16.76 16.10
N VAL A 432 -7.52 -15.85 16.56
CA VAL A 432 -6.13 -15.70 16.08
C VAL A 432 -5.13 -15.85 17.23
N ASP A 433 -3.93 -16.33 16.91
CA ASP A 433 -2.80 -16.48 17.83
C ASP A 433 -2.14 -15.13 18.17
N GLY A 434 -2.25 -14.15 17.28
CA GLY A 434 -1.71 -12.80 17.43
C GLY A 434 -2.37 -11.79 16.49
N VAL A 435 -2.31 -10.50 16.84
CA VAL A 435 -2.98 -9.40 16.14
C VAL A 435 -1.97 -8.35 15.69
N LEU A 436 -2.05 -7.98 14.41
CA LEU A 436 -1.24 -6.93 13.80
C LEU A 436 -2.15 -5.77 13.35
N VAL A 437 -1.85 -4.56 13.84
CA VAL A 437 -2.49 -3.31 13.39
C VAL A 437 -1.51 -2.56 12.50
N PRO A 438 -1.71 -2.56 11.17
CA PRO A 438 -0.79 -1.92 10.23
C PRO A 438 -0.92 -0.39 10.29
N GLY A 439 -0.09 0.31 9.51
CA GLY A 439 -0.21 1.74 9.28
C GLY A 439 -1.53 2.17 8.62
N GLY A 440 -1.60 3.44 8.22
CA GLY A 440 -2.75 4.02 7.53
C GLY A 440 -2.90 5.51 7.79
N PHE A 441 -3.99 6.08 7.28
CA PHE A 441 -4.30 7.50 7.36
C PHE A 441 -5.82 7.72 7.34
N GLY A 442 -6.26 8.82 7.96
CA GLY A 442 -7.64 9.30 8.02
C GLY A 442 -8.54 8.52 8.98
N THR A 443 -9.62 9.19 9.39
CA THR A 443 -10.55 8.76 10.47
C THR A 443 -11.29 7.42 10.26
N ARG A 444 -11.27 6.82 9.07
CA ARG A 444 -12.01 5.58 8.75
C ARG A 444 -11.43 4.37 9.49
N GLY A 445 -12.19 3.85 10.46
CA GLY A 445 -11.91 2.57 11.12
C GLY A 445 -10.95 2.67 12.32
N ILE A 446 -10.57 3.89 12.74
CA ILE A 446 -9.71 4.12 13.91
C ILE A 446 -10.30 3.48 15.18
N GLU A 447 -11.61 3.58 15.39
CA GLU A 447 -12.28 3.01 16.56
C GLU A 447 -12.08 1.49 16.67
N GLY A 448 -12.12 0.76 15.55
CA GLY A 448 -11.88 -0.68 15.55
C GLY A 448 -10.41 -1.05 15.78
N LYS A 449 -9.47 -0.22 15.33
CA LYS A 449 -8.05 -0.39 15.67
C LYS A 449 -7.83 -0.23 17.18
N TYR A 450 -8.36 0.84 17.78
CA TYR A 450 -8.39 1.04 19.25
C TYR A 450 -8.99 -0.17 19.97
N LEU A 451 -10.19 -0.62 19.60
CA LEU A 451 -10.86 -1.75 20.24
C LEU A 451 -10.07 -3.06 20.10
N SER A 452 -9.38 -3.29 18.97
CA SER A 452 -8.50 -4.46 18.81
C SER A 452 -7.27 -4.40 19.72
N SER A 453 -6.67 -3.21 19.90
CA SER A 453 -5.55 -2.99 20.83
C SER A 453 -5.97 -3.26 22.28
N LYS A 454 -7.11 -2.68 22.68
CA LYS A 454 -7.72 -2.88 24.00
C LYS A 454 -8.00 -4.36 24.28
N TYR A 455 -8.59 -5.07 23.32
CA TYR A 455 -8.86 -6.50 23.44
C TYR A 455 -7.58 -7.32 23.68
N CYS A 456 -6.53 -7.06 22.89
CA CYS A 456 -5.25 -7.77 23.03
C CYS A 456 -4.58 -7.48 24.37
N ARG A 457 -4.56 -6.22 24.80
CA ARG A 457 -4.01 -5.78 26.09
C ARG A 457 -4.72 -6.44 27.28
N LEU A 458 -6.05 -6.53 27.24
CA LEU A 458 -6.85 -7.10 28.33
C LEU A 458 -6.84 -8.63 28.37
N ARG A 459 -6.65 -9.31 27.23
CA ARG A 459 -6.61 -10.80 27.16
C ARG A 459 -5.20 -11.38 27.03
N ASN A 460 -4.14 -10.55 27.10
CA ASN A 460 -2.73 -10.92 26.93
C ASN A 460 -2.47 -11.69 25.61
N ILE A 461 -3.08 -11.21 24.52
CA ILE A 461 -2.85 -11.72 23.16
C ILE A 461 -1.72 -10.89 22.52
N PRO A 462 -0.72 -11.52 21.87
CA PRO A 462 0.34 -10.84 21.17
C PRO A 462 -0.15 -9.75 20.21
N TYR A 463 0.34 -8.52 20.40
CA TYR A 463 -0.05 -7.34 19.65
C TYR A 463 1.17 -6.63 19.02
N LEU A 464 1.11 -6.39 17.71
CA LEU A 464 2.06 -5.57 16.96
C LEU A 464 1.35 -4.39 16.29
N GLY A 465 1.62 -3.16 16.75
CA GLY A 465 1.12 -1.92 16.14
C GLY A 465 2.21 -1.21 15.34
N ILE A 466 2.00 -1.01 14.03
CA ILE A 466 2.96 -0.36 13.12
C ILE A 466 2.45 1.04 12.74
N CYS A 467 3.29 2.07 12.93
CA CYS A 467 2.97 3.48 12.67
C CYS A 467 1.66 3.88 13.37
N LEU A 468 0.58 4.13 12.62
CA LEU A 468 -0.77 4.37 13.15
C LEU A 468 -1.24 3.27 14.15
N GLY A 469 -0.74 2.04 14.04
CA GLY A 469 -0.98 1.00 15.05
C GLY A 469 -0.49 1.40 16.45
N MET A 470 0.77 1.82 16.59
CA MET A 470 1.34 2.34 17.84
C MET A 470 0.52 3.52 18.38
N GLN A 471 0.13 4.44 17.50
CA GLN A 471 -0.69 5.60 17.86
C GLN A 471 -2.06 5.17 18.43
N THR A 472 -2.71 4.16 17.84
CA THR A 472 -3.97 3.61 18.39
C THR A 472 -3.79 2.83 19.71
N ALA A 473 -2.61 2.25 19.96
CA ALA A 473 -2.27 1.62 21.23
C ALA A 473 -1.99 2.65 22.35
N VAL A 474 -1.38 3.79 22.01
CA VAL A 474 -1.23 4.94 22.92
C VAL A 474 -2.59 5.54 23.27
N ILE A 475 -3.46 5.72 22.28
CA ILE A 475 -4.84 6.20 22.48
C ILE A 475 -5.66 5.23 23.35
N ASP A 476 -5.48 3.91 23.22
CA ASP A 476 -6.12 2.92 24.11
C ASP A 476 -5.75 3.13 25.59
N VAL A 477 -4.45 3.14 25.88
CA VAL A 477 -3.96 3.32 27.26
C VAL A 477 -4.38 4.69 27.82
N ALA A 478 -4.30 5.75 27.01
CA ALA A 478 -4.75 7.08 27.41
C ALA A 478 -6.25 7.12 27.74
N ARG A 479 -7.11 6.56 26.87
CA ARG A 479 -8.57 6.49 27.09
C ARG A 479 -8.97 5.65 28.30
N GLN A 480 -8.21 4.60 28.60
CA GLN A 480 -8.53 3.68 29.68
C GLN A 480 -8.08 4.16 31.07
N TYR A 481 -6.98 4.92 31.16
CA TYR A 481 -6.34 5.23 32.46
C TYR A 481 -6.05 6.70 32.72
N LEU A 482 -6.11 7.59 31.72
CA LEU A 482 -5.74 9.01 31.86
C LEU A 482 -6.92 9.94 31.53
N ASN A 483 -7.36 9.95 30.26
CA ASN A 483 -8.43 10.83 29.77
C ASN A 483 -9.25 10.09 28.71
N LYS A 484 -10.53 9.83 29.01
CA LYS A 484 -11.47 9.09 28.14
C LYS A 484 -11.72 9.74 26.77
N TYR A 485 -11.42 11.03 26.61
CA TYR A 485 -11.55 11.79 25.37
C TYR A 485 -10.27 11.80 24.52
N ALA A 486 -9.17 11.18 24.99
CA ALA A 486 -7.87 11.19 24.32
C ALA A 486 -7.94 10.85 22.83
N ASN A 487 -7.30 11.66 21.99
CA ASN A 487 -7.43 11.59 20.52
C ASN A 487 -6.12 11.96 19.80
N SER A 488 -6.21 12.15 18.47
CA SER A 488 -5.15 12.68 17.60
C SER A 488 -5.65 13.91 16.87
N GLU A 489 -4.75 14.88 16.63
CA GLU A 489 -4.98 16.02 15.74
C GLU A 489 -5.39 15.58 14.32
N GLU A 490 -4.99 14.38 13.86
CA GLU A 490 -5.44 13.81 12.57
C GLU A 490 -6.97 13.58 12.51
N PHE A 491 -7.66 13.57 13.66
CA PHE A 491 -9.07 13.16 13.78
C PHE A 491 -9.99 14.24 14.39
N GLU A 492 -9.54 15.47 14.60
CA GLU A 492 -10.32 16.53 15.28
C GLU A 492 -11.59 16.99 14.52
N ASP A 493 -11.60 16.90 13.19
CA ASP A 493 -12.76 17.21 12.29
C ASP A 493 -14.09 16.53 12.68
N ILE A 494 -14.07 15.56 13.59
CA ILE A 494 -15.23 14.83 14.08
C ILE A 494 -15.88 15.50 15.31
N LEU A 495 -15.15 16.29 16.10
CA LEU A 495 -15.60 16.75 17.42
C LEU A 495 -16.56 17.95 17.37
N GLU A 496 -16.44 18.86 16.40
CA GLU A 496 -17.39 19.99 16.22
C GLU A 496 -18.85 19.53 16.00
N ILE A 497 -19.04 18.29 15.56
CA ILE A 497 -20.35 17.68 15.29
C ILE A 497 -21.02 17.19 16.59
N GLN A 498 -20.28 17.07 17.70
CA GLN A 498 -20.82 16.60 18.99
C GLN A 498 -21.10 17.76 19.97
N SER A 499 -20.27 18.79 19.99
CA SER A 499 -20.45 19.98 20.85
C SER A 499 -21.54 20.96 20.38
N SER A 500 -22.17 20.71 19.23
CA SER A 500 -23.17 21.61 18.63
C SER A 500 -24.64 21.30 19.00
N ASN A 501 -24.88 20.43 20.00
CA ASN A 501 -26.21 20.06 20.50
C ASN A 501 -26.53 20.55 21.93
N SER A 502 -25.61 21.24 22.61
CA SER A 502 -25.88 22.00 23.84
C SER A 502 -26.25 23.44 23.50
N ASP A 503 -27.45 23.88 23.86
CA ASP A 503 -27.96 25.22 23.47
C ASP A 503 -27.30 26.39 24.23
N GLU A 504 -26.58 26.11 25.31
CA GLU A 504 -25.96 27.11 26.21
C GLU A 504 -24.72 27.80 25.61
N ASP A 505 -23.97 27.11 24.73
CA ASP A 505 -22.69 27.60 24.17
C ASP A 505 -22.82 28.82 23.23
N LYS A 506 -24.06 29.24 22.95
CA LYS A 506 -24.35 30.45 22.16
C LYS A 506 -23.89 31.73 22.86
N PHE A 507 -23.74 31.75 24.19
CA PHE A 507 -23.30 32.95 24.91
C PHE A 507 -21.81 33.26 24.71
N HIS A 508 -20.92 32.27 24.77
CA HIS A 508 -19.47 32.50 24.60
C HIS A 508 -19.09 32.90 23.16
N LYS A 509 -19.85 32.44 22.15
CA LYS A 509 -19.60 32.79 20.73
C LYS A 509 -19.76 34.28 20.40
N LYS A 510 -20.45 35.09 21.22
CA LYS A 510 -20.54 36.55 21.00
C LYS A 510 -19.29 37.32 21.42
N ARG A 511 -18.57 36.88 22.46
CA ARG A 511 -17.43 37.64 23.04
C ARG A 511 -16.13 37.51 22.23
N ARG A 512 -15.95 36.41 21.49
CA ARG A 512 -14.76 36.14 20.64
C ARG A 512 -14.67 36.96 19.33
N LYS A 513 -15.66 37.82 19.01
CA LYS A 513 -15.66 38.65 17.78
C LYS A 513 -15.31 40.14 18.00
N PHE A 514 -15.00 40.57 19.22
CA PHE A 514 -14.79 41.99 19.55
C PHE A 514 -13.42 42.30 20.18
N THR A 515 -12.44 41.40 20.08
CA THR A 515 -11.07 41.58 20.61
C THR A 515 -10.00 41.12 19.61
N LYS A 516 -9.98 41.73 18.43
CA LYS A 516 -8.82 41.77 17.52
C LYS A 516 -8.83 43.10 16.77
N GLY A 517 -8.10 44.08 17.31
CA GLY A 517 -7.97 45.43 16.74
C GLY A 517 -8.15 46.55 17.76
N THR A 518 -7.12 46.79 18.57
CA THR A 518 -6.68 48.08 19.16
C THR A 518 -5.38 47.86 19.95
N ASN A 519 -4.65 48.95 20.21
CA ASN A 519 -3.46 49.09 21.07
C ASN A 519 -2.09 48.74 20.45
N GLU A 520 -1.53 49.69 19.70
CA GLU A 520 -0.14 50.10 19.92
C GLU A 520 -0.13 51.21 20.99
N GLU A 521 0.75 51.10 21.98
CA GLU A 521 1.27 52.15 22.88
C GLU A 521 2.17 51.43 23.91
N GLY A 522 3.35 51.92 24.32
CA GLY A 522 4.08 53.09 23.88
C GLY A 522 5.08 53.54 24.96
N THR A 523 6.39 53.50 24.69
CA THR A 523 7.42 54.00 25.62
C THR A 523 8.43 54.89 24.91
N MET A 524 8.49 56.16 25.33
CA MET A 524 9.52 57.12 24.97
C MET A 524 10.90 56.70 25.58
N GLU A 525 12.08 57.20 25.20
CA GLU A 525 12.42 58.59 24.86
C GLU A 525 13.61 58.75 23.87
N LYS A 526 13.60 59.90 23.17
CA LYS A 526 14.71 60.82 22.85
C LYS A 526 16.12 60.24 22.63
N MET A 527 16.70 60.53 21.46
CA MET A 527 17.77 61.55 21.35
C MET A 527 17.89 62.10 19.92
N SER A 528 18.74 63.10 19.71
CA SER A 528 18.59 64.09 18.61
C SER A 528 19.82 64.27 17.70
N ASN A 529 19.52 64.77 16.49
CA ASN A 529 20.36 65.59 15.60
C ASN A 529 21.52 64.97 14.77
N HIS A 530 21.41 65.30 13.47
CA HIS A 530 22.42 65.86 12.55
C HIS A 530 23.10 64.98 11.47
N ASN A 531 22.98 65.52 10.25
CA ASN A 531 23.82 65.39 9.04
C ASN A 531 23.92 64.00 8.36
N GLY A 532 23.76 63.89 7.02
CA GLY A 532 23.37 64.93 6.05
C GLY A 532 23.37 64.47 4.57
N GLU A 533 22.93 65.37 3.69
CA GLU A 533 23.09 65.41 2.22
C GLU A 533 22.36 64.39 1.30
N LYS A 534 21.30 64.90 0.62
CA LYS A 534 21.00 64.84 -0.84
C LYS A 534 21.20 63.48 -1.58
N HIS A 535 20.17 62.94 -2.26
CA HIS A 535 19.65 63.55 -3.49
C HIS A 535 18.21 63.12 -3.92
N ASN A 536 17.57 64.04 -4.63
CA ASN A 536 16.34 64.01 -5.45
C ASN A 536 16.09 62.73 -6.32
N SER A 537 14.86 62.37 -6.75
CA SER A 537 13.49 62.98 -6.60
C SER A 537 12.37 62.14 -7.27
N VAL A 538 11.09 62.55 -7.10
CA VAL A 538 9.85 62.16 -7.86
C VAL A 538 9.29 60.75 -7.51
N VAL A 539 8.15 60.55 -6.80
CA VAL A 539 7.05 61.39 -6.27
C VAL A 539 6.04 61.90 -7.34
N ASP A 540 4.77 61.46 -7.42
CA ASP A 540 4.08 60.35 -6.71
C ASP A 540 2.68 59.95 -7.29
N MET A 541 2.13 58.82 -6.78
CA MET A 541 0.72 58.47 -6.46
C MET A 541 -0.49 58.65 -7.43
N ASN A 542 -1.29 57.55 -7.50
CA ASN A 542 -2.76 57.45 -7.34
C ASN A 542 -3.82 57.89 -8.41
N LYS A 543 -4.77 56.94 -8.65
CA LYS A 543 -6.26 57.09 -8.67
C LYS A 543 -6.93 57.89 -9.81
N ASP A 544 -8.22 57.74 -10.16
CA ASP A 544 -9.31 56.74 -9.95
C ASP A 544 -10.39 56.97 -11.07
N PHE A 545 -11.45 56.14 -11.14
CA PHE A 545 -12.70 56.30 -11.96
C PHE A 545 -12.55 56.26 -13.51
N LEU A 546 -13.55 56.04 -14.37
CA LEU A 546 -14.80 55.24 -14.45
C LEU A 546 -15.76 55.94 -15.46
N ILE A 547 -16.25 55.18 -16.46
CA ILE A 547 -17.60 55.28 -17.10
C ILE A 547 -17.90 56.38 -18.17
N VAL A 548 -17.98 55.89 -19.43
CA VAL A 548 -19.07 56.03 -20.45
C VAL A 548 -19.49 57.40 -21.03
N ASN A 549 -19.55 57.49 -22.37
CA ASN A 549 -20.76 57.86 -23.16
C ASN A 549 -20.61 57.56 -24.69
N GLU A 550 -21.73 57.51 -25.43
CA GLU A 550 -21.85 56.99 -26.82
C GLU A 550 -22.18 58.06 -27.90
N ARG A 551 -21.90 57.77 -29.19
CA ARG A 551 -22.58 58.16 -30.48
C ARG A 551 -21.74 57.69 -31.70
N ILE A 552 -22.21 57.11 -32.84
CA ILE A 552 -23.25 57.47 -33.86
C ILE A 552 -22.70 58.48 -34.91
N THR A 553 -22.65 58.26 -36.24
CA THR A 553 -23.28 57.27 -37.18
C THR A 553 -22.44 56.93 -38.46
N SER A 554 -22.97 56.09 -39.35
CA SER A 554 -22.59 55.72 -40.75
C SER A 554 -23.23 56.70 -41.82
N PRO A 555 -23.42 56.45 -43.17
CA PRO A 555 -23.14 55.30 -44.07
C PRO A 555 -22.69 55.58 -45.56
N GLU A 556 -22.60 54.51 -46.40
CA GLU A 556 -22.74 54.40 -47.90
C GLU A 556 -21.74 55.09 -48.89
N GLY A 557 -21.47 54.61 -50.12
CA GLY A 557 -21.83 53.34 -50.82
C GLY A 557 -21.48 53.28 -52.36
N ILE A 558 -21.75 52.12 -53.03
CA ILE A 558 -21.88 51.86 -54.51
C ILE A 558 -20.58 51.67 -55.37
N ASN A 559 -20.47 50.85 -56.45
CA ASN A 559 -20.98 49.50 -56.88
C ASN A 559 -20.31 49.06 -58.25
N LEU A 560 -20.70 47.88 -58.82
CA LEU A 560 -20.26 47.15 -60.05
C LEU A 560 -19.11 46.16 -59.79
N LYS A 561 -19.10 44.87 -60.19
CA LYS A 561 -19.90 44.03 -61.14
C LYS A 561 -19.69 42.53 -60.77
N GLU A 562 -20.36 41.46 -61.26
CA GLU A 562 -21.44 41.24 -62.26
C GLU A 562 -22.30 39.96 -61.92
N GLU A 563 -22.05 38.80 -62.57
CA GLU A 563 -22.90 37.59 -62.73
C GLU A 563 -22.01 36.36 -63.07
N LEU A 564 -22.39 35.06 -63.02
CA LEU A 564 -23.54 34.21 -62.61
C LEU A 564 -22.95 32.80 -62.23
N HIS A 565 -23.59 31.69 -61.83
CA HIS A 565 -24.96 31.10 -61.82
C HIS A 565 -25.34 30.66 -60.37
N LYS A 566 -26.52 30.15 -59.93
CA LYS A 566 -27.65 29.33 -60.46
C LYS A 566 -27.32 27.80 -60.58
N LEU A 567 -28.09 26.82 -60.08
CA LEU A 567 -29.39 26.77 -59.38
C LEU A 567 -29.48 25.57 -58.39
N GLU A 568 -30.47 25.57 -57.50
CA GLU A 568 -30.85 24.49 -56.55
C GLU A 568 -32.07 23.63 -57.09
N PRO A 569 -32.91 22.92 -56.29
CA PRO A 569 -32.70 21.52 -55.91
C PRO A 569 -33.92 20.54 -56.09
N HIS A 570 -33.65 19.21 -56.16
CA HIS A 570 -34.61 18.10 -55.91
C HIS A 570 -35.85 18.00 -56.87
N PRO A 571 -36.78 17.01 -56.77
CA PRO A 571 -36.76 15.63 -56.22
C PRO A 571 -37.35 14.51 -57.16
N ILE A 572 -37.43 13.26 -56.64
CA ILE A 572 -38.54 12.26 -56.81
C ILE A 572 -38.62 11.28 -58.05
N GLN A 573 -38.63 9.98 -57.69
CA GLN A 573 -39.34 8.78 -58.22
C GLN A 573 -39.01 8.01 -59.54
N GLN A 574 -38.96 6.67 -59.33
CA GLN A 574 -39.45 5.50 -60.11
C GLN A 574 -38.70 4.92 -61.34
N ASP A 575 -38.19 3.70 -61.09
CA ASP A 575 -38.46 2.43 -61.79
C ASP A 575 -37.95 2.09 -63.21
N ASP A 576 -37.86 0.76 -63.42
CA ASP A 576 -37.79 -0.06 -64.64
C ASP A 576 -36.49 -0.27 -65.47
N ASN A 577 -36.33 -1.56 -65.83
CA ASN A 577 -35.51 -2.18 -66.90
C ASN A 577 -33.96 -2.19 -66.76
N TYR A 578 -33.26 -3.34 -66.80
CA TYR A 578 -33.17 -4.49 -67.73
C TYR A 578 -32.10 -4.33 -68.82
N ASP A 579 -30.96 -5.02 -68.64
CA ASP A 579 -30.24 -5.88 -69.61
C ASP A 579 -29.03 -6.51 -68.89
N ASN A 580 -28.69 -7.81 -68.86
CA ASN A 580 -28.84 -9.02 -69.71
C ASN A 580 -27.55 -9.45 -70.45
N SER A 581 -26.82 -10.38 -69.82
CA SER A 581 -26.02 -11.49 -70.37
C SER A 581 -25.27 -12.13 -69.18
N GLY A 582 -25.29 -13.45 -68.91
CA GLY A 582 -25.84 -14.62 -69.63
C GLY A 582 -24.70 -15.58 -70.02
N ASP A 583 -24.79 -16.92 -69.89
CA ASP A 583 -25.76 -17.87 -69.31
C ASP A 583 -24.95 -19.17 -68.94
N ASP A 584 -25.39 -20.26 -68.30
CA ASP A 584 -26.67 -20.77 -67.75
C ASP A 584 -26.33 -21.79 -66.60
N ASP A 585 -27.20 -22.79 -66.35
CA ASP A 585 -27.07 -24.02 -65.52
C ASP A 585 -27.06 -23.85 -63.98
N THR A 586 -28.18 -23.98 -63.24
CA THR A 586 -29.18 -25.09 -63.07
C THR A 586 -28.69 -26.23 -62.12
N LEU A 587 -29.48 -26.88 -61.24
CA LEU A 587 -30.92 -26.86 -60.89
C LEU A 587 -31.15 -26.83 -59.35
N LEU A 588 -32.20 -26.11 -58.91
CA LEU A 588 -33.39 -26.52 -58.10
C LEU A 588 -33.29 -27.75 -57.12
N ASN A 589 -34.03 -27.89 -56.01
CA ASN A 589 -35.37 -27.45 -55.54
C ASN A 589 -35.47 -27.73 -53.99
N THR A 590 -36.48 -27.38 -53.17
CA THR A 590 -37.23 -26.14 -52.84
C THR A 590 -38.01 -26.37 -51.50
N ASN A 591 -38.72 -25.33 -51.00
CA ASN A 591 -39.81 -25.35 -50.00
C ASN A 591 -39.48 -25.47 -48.50
N GLN A 592 -40.29 -24.95 -47.56
CA GLN A 592 -40.94 -23.64 -47.34
C GLN A 592 -41.95 -23.75 -46.16
N ASN A 593 -42.08 -22.67 -45.39
CA ASN A 593 -43.28 -22.19 -44.68
C ASN A 593 -43.80 -22.77 -43.33
N LYS A 594 -43.81 -21.83 -42.36
CA LYS A 594 -44.93 -21.42 -41.47
C LYS A 594 -45.29 -22.21 -40.19
N LEU A 595 -45.13 -21.46 -39.08
CA LEU A 595 -46.14 -21.14 -38.03
C LEU A 595 -46.98 -22.27 -37.41
N THR A 596 -46.84 -22.44 -36.09
CA THR A 596 -47.90 -22.16 -35.09
C THR A 596 -47.30 -21.97 -33.69
N LEU A 597 -48.07 -21.38 -32.76
CA LEU A 597 -47.89 -21.55 -31.32
C LEU A 597 -48.78 -22.69 -30.84
N GLU A 598 -48.42 -23.37 -29.75
CA GLU A 598 -49.33 -23.56 -28.60
C GLU A 598 -48.57 -24.06 -27.35
N GLU A 599 -49.21 -23.94 -26.19
CA GLU A 599 -48.70 -24.35 -24.88
C GLU A 599 -49.09 -25.80 -24.58
N HIS A 600 -48.36 -26.51 -23.71
CA HIS A 600 -48.94 -27.27 -22.59
C HIS A 600 -47.88 -27.80 -21.60
N ASN A 601 -48.28 -27.92 -20.33
CA ASN A 601 -47.54 -28.66 -19.28
C ASN A 601 -48.07 -30.11 -19.19
N ILE A 602 -47.31 -31.04 -18.56
CA ILE A 602 -47.74 -31.98 -17.47
C ILE A 602 -46.87 -33.27 -17.37
N SER A 603 -46.69 -33.74 -16.13
CA SER A 603 -46.32 -35.11 -15.67
C SER A 603 -44.91 -35.71 -15.90
N LEU A 604 -44.15 -35.74 -14.80
CA LEU A 604 -43.67 -36.96 -14.09
C LEU A 604 -43.67 -38.32 -14.84
N CYS A 605 -42.55 -39.06 -14.73
CA CYS A 605 -42.53 -40.34 -13.98
C CYS A 605 -41.10 -40.84 -13.61
N ASN A 606 -41.01 -41.80 -12.67
CA ASN A 606 -39.78 -42.34 -12.07
C ASN A 606 -39.51 -43.82 -12.42
N VAL A 607 -38.23 -44.23 -12.40
CA VAL A 607 -37.72 -45.61 -12.23
C VAL A 607 -36.41 -45.50 -11.41
N LYS A 608 -36.32 -45.90 -10.13
CA LYS A 608 -36.03 -47.25 -9.54
C LYS A 608 -34.61 -47.77 -9.88
N ALA A 609 -33.85 -48.49 -9.01
CA ALA A 609 -34.12 -49.23 -7.75
C ALA A 609 -32.81 -49.42 -6.90
N GLU A 610 -32.75 -49.74 -5.59
CA GLU A 610 -33.66 -49.45 -4.44
C GLU A 610 -33.08 -49.70 -3.01
N HIS A 611 -32.05 -50.55 -2.76
CA HIS A 611 -31.68 -51.08 -1.41
C HIS A 611 -30.15 -51.17 -1.14
N GLU A 612 -29.59 -51.39 0.08
CA GLU A 612 -30.05 -51.92 1.41
C GLU A 612 -29.62 -50.99 2.59
N LYS A 613 -30.49 -50.62 3.55
CA LYS A 613 -30.95 -51.28 4.81
C LYS A 613 -29.92 -51.48 5.95
N ASN A 614 -30.12 -50.77 7.07
CA ASN A 614 -30.45 -51.37 8.38
C ASN A 614 -30.93 -50.32 9.42
N GLU A 615 -31.69 -50.78 10.43
CA GLU A 615 -32.52 -50.04 11.41
C GLU A 615 -32.66 -50.92 12.69
N PRO A 616 -33.44 -50.61 13.75
CA PRO A 616 -33.96 -49.33 14.25
C PRO A 616 -33.76 -49.13 15.79
N SER A 617 -34.19 -47.99 16.35
CA SER A 617 -35.02 -48.02 17.58
C SER A 617 -35.91 -46.79 17.78
N THR A 618 -37.17 -47.09 18.05
CA THR A 618 -38.34 -46.26 18.42
C THR A 618 -38.17 -45.61 19.82
N MET A 619 -38.98 -44.66 20.32
CA MET A 619 -40.20 -43.96 19.84
C MET A 619 -40.47 -42.69 20.68
N ASN A 620 -41.21 -41.72 20.13
CA ASN A 620 -42.52 -41.20 20.60
C ASN A 620 -42.73 -39.68 20.46
N ASN A 621 -43.98 -39.34 20.14
CA ASN A 621 -44.48 -37.97 20.05
C ASN A 621 -44.99 -37.46 21.40
N ASN A 622 -45.07 -36.14 21.57
CA ASN A 622 -46.40 -35.54 21.67
C ASN A 622 -46.41 -34.02 21.39
N VAL A 623 -47.55 -33.57 20.87
CA VAL A 623 -47.83 -32.18 20.50
C VAL A 623 -48.78 -31.58 21.53
N ASN A 624 -48.58 -30.32 21.92
CA ASN A 624 -49.70 -29.40 22.12
C ASN A 624 -49.26 -27.93 22.10
N ALA A 625 -50.01 -27.11 21.37
CA ALA A 625 -49.88 -25.66 21.37
C ALA A 625 -51.04 -25.04 22.19
N LYS A 626 -50.84 -23.82 22.70
CA LYS A 626 -51.92 -22.92 23.13
C LYS A 626 -51.50 -21.46 22.99
N THR A 627 -52.49 -20.58 22.97
CA THR A 627 -52.42 -19.34 22.17
C THR A 627 -52.67 -18.08 23.01
N MET A 628 -52.09 -16.95 22.57
CA MET A 628 -52.45 -15.53 22.84
C MET A 628 -53.33 -15.18 24.04
N HIS A 629 -52.94 -14.11 24.75
CA HIS A 629 -53.86 -12.97 24.94
C HIS A 629 -53.13 -11.64 25.04
N TYR A 630 -53.69 -10.60 24.41
CA TYR A 630 -53.28 -9.19 24.50
C TYR A 630 -54.31 -8.41 25.33
N ILE A 631 -53.87 -7.49 26.19
CA ILE A 631 -54.70 -6.46 26.85
C ILE A 631 -53.88 -5.15 26.89
N TYR A 632 -54.55 -3.99 26.85
CA TYR A 632 -53.93 -2.67 26.65
C TYR A 632 -54.58 -1.61 27.57
N GLY A 633 -53.78 -0.71 28.17
CA GLY A 633 -54.26 0.65 28.51
C GLY A 633 -53.88 1.28 29.87
N LYS A 634 -53.11 2.39 29.80
CA LYS A 634 -53.19 3.63 30.63
C LYS A 634 -52.79 3.54 32.14
N ASN A 635 -52.26 4.58 32.80
CA ASN A 635 -51.83 5.94 32.38
C ASN A 635 -50.86 6.58 33.42
N HIS A 636 -49.89 7.39 32.95
CA HIS A 636 -49.03 8.31 33.75
C HIS A 636 -48.10 7.67 34.82
N SER A 637 -47.03 8.32 35.31
CA SER A 637 -46.62 9.74 35.25
C SER A 637 -45.15 9.95 34.81
N LYS A 638 -44.59 11.16 35.02
CA LYS A 638 -43.27 11.59 34.52
C LYS A 638 -42.12 11.08 35.39
N GLU A 639 -41.06 10.58 34.76
CA GLU A 639 -39.66 10.99 35.04
C GLU A 639 -38.71 10.39 33.98
N GLU A 640 -38.26 11.20 33.03
CA GLU A 640 -37.23 10.84 32.06
C GLU A 640 -36.01 11.74 32.24
N ASN A 641 -34.83 11.17 32.50
CA ASN A 641 -33.56 11.63 31.91
C ASN A 641 -32.37 10.68 32.16
N MET A 642 -31.44 10.67 31.21
CA MET A 642 -30.01 10.38 31.39
C MET A 642 -29.55 8.95 31.81
N ALA A 643 -29.76 7.96 30.93
CA ALA A 643 -28.93 6.74 30.90
C ALA A 643 -28.91 6.07 29.50
N LEU A 644 -27.85 6.29 28.69
CA LEU A 644 -27.66 5.53 27.43
C LEU A 644 -26.22 5.54 26.87
N PHE A 645 -25.21 5.21 27.67
CA PHE A 645 -23.80 5.15 27.21
C PHE A 645 -22.94 4.08 27.92
N ASP A 646 -23.48 2.87 28.19
CA ASP A 646 -22.73 1.78 28.87
C ASP A 646 -22.83 0.38 28.21
N ASP A 647 -23.39 0.27 27.01
CA ASP A 647 -23.66 -1.01 26.32
C ASP A 647 -22.41 -1.60 25.62
N VAL A 648 -21.30 -1.68 26.37
CA VAL A 648 -19.98 -2.20 25.93
C VAL A 648 -19.34 -3.12 26.99
N SER A 649 -19.76 -3.05 28.25
CA SER A 649 -19.33 -3.93 29.35
C SER A 649 -19.66 -5.41 29.09
N SER A 650 -20.88 -5.67 28.62
CA SER A 650 -21.43 -7.00 28.31
C SER A 650 -20.55 -7.89 27.41
N ILE A 651 -19.67 -7.31 26.60
CA ILE A 651 -18.76 -8.05 25.71
C ILE A 651 -17.50 -8.57 26.44
N PHE A 652 -17.23 -8.08 27.66
CA PHE A 652 -16.05 -8.43 28.45
C PHE A 652 -16.33 -9.40 29.60
N ASP A 653 -17.55 -9.44 30.14
CA ASP A 653 -17.87 -10.13 31.41
C ASP A 653 -18.38 -11.59 31.25
N ASP A 654 -18.89 -11.98 30.08
CA ASP A 654 -19.41 -13.33 29.84
C ASP A 654 -18.29 -14.39 29.64
N GLU A 655 -17.89 -15.07 30.73
CA GLU A 655 -17.61 -16.52 30.74
C GLU A 655 -17.43 -17.09 32.17
N TYR A 656 -18.53 -17.50 32.81
CA TYR A 656 -18.52 -18.34 34.02
C TYR A 656 -19.34 -19.63 33.80
N GLY A 657 -18.70 -20.64 33.19
CA GLY A 657 -19.27 -21.97 32.94
C GLY A 657 -18.22 -23.07 33.13
N GLY A 658 -18.48 -24.04 34.01
CA GLY A 658 -17.44 -24.92 34.56
C GLY A 658 -16.85 -25.96 33.60
N GLY A 659 -15.52 -26.07 33.57
CA GLY A 659 -14.77 -27.15 32.91
C GLY A 659 -13.38 -27.34 33.53
N LYS A 660 -12.99 -28.58 33.88
CA LYS A 660 -11.76 -28.86 34.64
C LYS A 660 -10.49 -28.70 33.78
N ASN A 661 -9.62 -27.73 34.09
CA ASN A 661 -8.23 -27.75 33.62
C ASN A 661 -7.26 -26.92 34.51
N THR A 662 -6.73 -27.56 35.56
CA THR A 662 -6.10 -26.88 36.72
C THR A 662 -4.75 -26.20 36.45
N LYS A 663 -4.13 -26.36 35.27
CA LYS A 663 -2.86 -25.69 34.92
C LYS A 663 -3.01 -24.31 34.27
N LYS A 664 -4.18 -23.95 33.70
CA LYS A 664 -4.38 -22.59 33.13
C LYS A 664 -4.73 -21.54 34.19
N ALA A 665 -5.41 -21.92 35.27
CA ALA A 665 -5.90 -21.00 36.30
C ALA A 665 -4.80 -20.18 37.00
N GLY A 666 -3.61 -20.77 37.23
CA GLY A 666 -2.51 -20.12 37.95
C GLY A 666 -1.93 -18.88 37.25
N ASN A 667 -1.91 -18.85 35.91
CA ASN A 667 -1.53 -17.66 35.17
C ASN A 667 -2.68 -16.65 35.09
N PHE A 668 -3.91 -17.11 34.91
CA PHE A 668 -5.10 -16.23 34.80
C PHE A 668 -5.35 -15.43 36.08
N MET A 669 -5.19 -16.06 37.25
CA MET A 669 -5.26 -15.36 38.55
C MET A 669 -4.11 -14.36 38.77
N ARG A 670 -2.94 -14.57 38.15
CA ARG A 670 -1.85 -13.58 38.17
C ARG A 670 -2.15 -12.36 37.29
N THR A 671 -2.67 -12.56 36.08
CA THR A 671 -3.08 -11.44 35.21
C THR A 671 -4.22 -10.62 35.83
N ASN A 672 -5.25 -11.26 36.40
CA ASN A 672 -6.35 -10.52 37.04
C ASN A 672 -5.86 -9.72 38.26
N LYS A 673 -5.02 -10.30 39.12
CA LYS A 673 -4.38 -9.54 40.22
C LYS A 673 -3.58 -8.34 39.71
N CYS A 674 -2.78 -8.51 38.65
CA CYS A 674 -2.03 -7.37 38.08
C CYS A 674 -2.92 -6.29 37.45
N ILE A 675 -4.17 -6.59 37.09
CA ILE A 675 -5.16 -5.62 36.57
C ILE A 675 -5.92 -4.94 37.72
N GLU A 676 -6.39 -5.71 38.70
CA GLU A 676 -7.04 -5.23 39.95
C GLU A 676 -6.08 -4.39 40.81
N GLU A 677 -4.77 -4.63 40.71
CA GLU A 677 -3.74 -3.80 41.35
C GLU A 677 -3.56 -2.41 40.70
N ILE A 678 -4.05 -2.14 39.49
CA ILE A 678 -3.78 -0.86 38.81
C ILE A 678 -4.53 0.32 39.46
N PRO A 679 -5.85 0.26 39.73
CA PRO A 679 -6.53 1.28 40.53
C PRO A 679 -5.89 1.45 41.92
N ASN A 680 -5.47 0.34 42.54
CA ASN A 680 -4.80 0.35 43.84
C ASN A 680 -3.38 0.95 43.78
N LYS A 681 -2.69 0.90 42.63
CA LYS A 681 -1.42 1.60 42.39
C LYS A 681 -1.61 3.09 42.15
N LEU A 682 -2.71 3.53 41.54
CA LEU A 682 -3.11 4.94 41.49
C LEU A 682 -3.54 5.49 42.87
N LEU A 683 -3.97 4.61 43.78
CA LEU A 683 -4.22 4.91 45.19
C LEU A 683 -2.97 4.74 46.10
N ASN A 684 -1.85 4.23 45.58
CA ASN A 684 -0.64 4.02 46.37
C ASN A 684 -0.11 5.38 46.88
N PRO A 685 0.07 5.56 48.20
CA PRO A 685 0.52 6.85 48.75
C PRO A 685 1.87 7.30 48.18
N VAL A 686 2.79 6.38 47.87
CA VAL A 686 4.10 6.71 47.26
C VAL A 686 3.92 7.19 45.80
N LEU A 687 2.96 6.64 45.05
CA LEU A 687 2.66 7.15 43.70
C LEU A 687 1.92 8.49 43.77
N GLN A 688 0.97 8.66 44.70
CA GLN A 688 0.29 9.93 44.91
C GLN A 688 1.23 11.03 45.43
N GLU A 689 2.21 10.69 46.26
CA GLU A 689 3.26 11.59 46.72
C GLU A 689 4.23 11.94 45.58
N LYS A 690 4.63 10.97 44.74
CA LYS A 690 5.41 11.24 43.53
C LYS A 690 4.65 12.14 42.53
N ILE A 691 3.35 11.89 42.34
CA ILE A 691 2.43 12.76 41.59
C ILE A 691 2.38 14.16 42.21
N LYS A 692 2.31 14.28 43.54
CA LYS A 692 2.25 15.57 44.25
C LYS A 692 3.57 16.34 44.19
N LEU A 693 4.71 15.65 44.31
CA LEU A 693 6.07 16.20 44.15
C LEU A 693 6.35 16.65 42.72
N MET A 694 5.75 15.99 41.71
CA MET A 694 5.80 16.40 40.31
C MET A 694 4.74 17.46 39.93
N GLY A 695 3.93 17.95 40.88
CA GLY A 695 2.84 18.92 40.60
C GLY A 695 1.67 18.34 39.79
N ILE A 696 1.60 17.02 39.60
CA ILE A 696 0.75 16.38 38.59
C ILE A 696 -0.75 16.47 38.91
N LYS A 697 -1.18 16.73 40.16
CA LYS A 697 -2.61 16.96 40.45
C LYS A 697 -3.18 18.24 39.83
N ASP A 698 -2.36 19.28 39.68
CA ASP A 698 -2.76 20.49 38.94
C ASP A 698 -2.48 20.34 37.43
N TYR A 699 -1.48 19.53 37.05
CA TYR A 699 -1.24 19.10 35.66
C TYR A 699 -2.43 18.32 35.07
N TYR A 700 -3.13 17.51 35.87
CA TYR A 700 -4.36 16.83 35.42
C TYR A 700 -5.50 17.81 35.15
N LYS A 701 -5.60 18.93 35.89
CA LYS A 701 -6.58 19.99 35.58
C LYS A 701 -6.21 20.76 34.32
N SER A 702 -4.94 21.10 34.15
CA SER A 702 -4.49 21.76 32.92
C SER A 702 -4.49 20.80 31.72
N ILE A 703 -4.56 19.48 31.89
CA ILE A 703 -4.65 18.54 30.75
C ILE A 703 -5.95 18.66 29.96
N ASP A 704 -7.07 19.04 30.58
CA ASP A 704 -8.30 19.38 29.85
C ASP A 704 -8.17 20.71 29.07
N GLU A 705 -7.16 21.55 29.41
CA GLU A 705 -6.80 22.79 28.72
C GLU A 705 -5.58 22.65 27.77
N ILE A 706 -4.82 21.55 27.88
CA ILE A 706 -3.61 21.27 27.10
C ILE A 706 -3.98 20.45 25.86
N ASP A 707 -3.82 21.10 24.70
CA ASP A 707 -3.82 20.48 23.38
C ASP A 707 -5.12 19.69 23.04
N ASN A 708 -6.29 20.17 23.47
CA ASN A 708 -7.61 19.60 23.12
C ASN A 708 -7.80 18.08 23.36
N ASN A 709 -7.15 17.48 24.37
CA ASN A 709 -7.08 16.02 24.61
C ASN A 709 -6.22 15.24 23.58
N ASN A 710 -5.40 15.90 22.76
CA ASN A 710 -4.57 15.22 21.75
C ASN A 710 -3.31 14.61 22.36
N VAL A 711 -3.31 13.29 22.48
CA VAL A 711 -2.15 12.49 22.89
C VAL A 711 -1.22 12.16 21.72
N ILE A 712 -1.71 12.37 20.49
CA ILE A 712 -0.96 12.31 19.23
C ILE A 712 -1.09 13.67 18.53
N ILE A 713 0.04 14.28 18.16
CA ILE A 713 0.12 15.66 17.62
C ILE A 713 0.96 15.71 16.34
N TYR A 714 0.75 16.73 15.51
CA TYR A 714 1.55 16.99 14.31
C TYR A 714 2.93 17.53 14.71
N MET A 715 4.00 16.86 14.29
CA MET A 715 5.38 17.25 14.63
C MET A 715 6.33 16.99 13.46
N SER A 716 6.25 17.89 12.47
CA SER A 716 7.09 17.84 11.27
C SER A 716 8.60 17.87 11.55
N GLU A 717 9.37 17.37 10.58
CA GLU A 717 10.82 17.60 10.53
C GLU A 717 11.14 18.85 9.72
N PHE A 718 12.17 19.58 10.12
CA PHE A 718 12.72 20.69 9.36
C PHE A 718 14.08 20.25 8.79
N LYS A 719 14.22 20.27 7.46
CA LYS A 719 15.44 19.86 6.74
C LYS A 719 16.03 21.07 6.01
N GLY A 720 16.54 22.03 6.78
CA GLY A 720 17.15 23.27 6.30
C GLY A 720 16.33 24.51 6.67
N ASP A 721 16.48 25.55 5.85
CA ASP A 721 15.86 26.88 5.93
C ASP A 721 14.42 26.92 6.53
N ASP A 722 14.30 27.49 7.74
CA ASP A 722 13.07 27.58 8.53
C ASP A 722 11.94 28.38 7.83
N ASN A 723 12.25 29.13 6.77
CA ASN A 723 11.27 29.81 5.94
C ASN A 723 10.43 28.85 5.06
N LYS A 724 10.67 27.54 5.14
CA LYS A 724 9.93 26.51 4.39
C LYS A 724 9.18 25.56 5.33
N GLY A 725 7.94 25.25 4.94
CA GLY A 725 7.00 24.49 5.76
C GLY A 725 7.47 23.08 6.11
N GLY A 726 7.01 22.59 7.27
CA GLY A 726 7.45 21.34 7.88
C GLY A 726 7.29 20.09 7.00
N THR A 727 8.38 19.33 6.90
CA THR A 727 8.49 18.10 6.09
C THR A 727 8.01 16.85 6.85
N MET A 728 7.69 15.79 6.10
CA MET A 728 7.31 14.48 6.64
C MET A 728 8.53 13.73 7.20
N ARG A 729 8.37 13.01 8.33
CA ARG A 729 9.41 12.12 8.86
C ARG A 729 9.52 10.90 7.95
N LEU A 730 10.59 10.87 7.17
CA LEU A 730 10.73 10.03 5.98
C LEU A 730 12.17 9.53 5.79
N GLY A 731 12.31 8.28 5.32
CA GLY A 731 13.58 7.57 5.10
C GLY A 731 14.10 6.84 6.34
N VAL A 732 15.33 6.34 6.29
CA VAL A 732 15.99 5.74 7.47
C VAL A 732 16.19 6.80 8.56
N LYS A 733 15.89 6.42 9.80
CA LYS A 733 16.21 7.20 11.01
C LYS A 733 16.93 6.33 12.03
N GLN A 734 17.80 6.96 12.79
CA GLN A 734 18.44 6.35 13.94
C GLN A 734 17.54 6.52 15.16
N SER A 735 17.12 5.40 15.75
CA SER A 735 16.43 5.37 17.04
C SER A 735 17.36 4.81 18.11
N LYS A 736 17.35 5.38 19.31
CA LYS A 736 18.15 4.94 20.45
C LYS A 736 17.28 4.11 21.39
N ILE A 737 17.69 2.87 21.67
CA ILE A 737 17.06 2.05 22.71
C ILE A 737 17.61 2.51 24.05
N ILE A 738 16.72 2.98 24.93
CA ILE A 738 17.08 3.53 26.25
C ILE A 738 16.89 2.51 27.38
N ASP A 739 16.08 1.49 27.16
CA ASP A 739 15.67 0.49 28.14
C ASP A 739 16.29 -0.87 27.81
N LYS A 740 17.34 -1.25 28.55
CA LYS A 740 18.07 -2.52 28.32
C LYS A 740 17.32 -3.76 28.81
N ASP A 741 16.28 -3.60 29.63
CA ASP A 741 15.46 -4.73 30.09
C ASP A 741 14.28 -5.02 29.15
N SER A 742 13.99 -4.11 28.20
CA SER A 742 12.93 -4.22 27.20
C SER A 742 13.02 -5.49 26.35
N LEU A 743 11.89 -5.89 25.76
CA LEU A 743 11.86 -6.95 24.75
C LEU A 743 12.57 -6.50 23.47
N THR A 744 12.46 -5.22 23.12
CA THR A 744 13.14 -4.59 21.98
C THR A 744 14.65 -4.75 22.04
N TYR A 745 15.31 -4.44 23.17
CA TYR A 745 16.76 -4.57 23.30
C TYR A 745 17.23 -6.01 23.08
N LYS A 746 16.46 -6.98 23.61
CA LYS A 746 16.69 -8.43 23.45
C LYS A 746 16.42 -8.91 22.02
N SER A 747 15.42 -8.33 21.36
CA SER A 747 15.03 -8.64 19.98
C SER A 747 16.07 -8.15 18.98
N TYR A 748 16.59 -6.94 19.15
CA TYR A 748 17.69 -6.38 18.35
C TYR A 748 19.09 -6.78 18.90
N ASP A 749 19.20 -7.96 19.54
CA ASP A 749 20.46 -8.62 19.93
C ASP A 749 21.43 -7.77 20.78
N GLU A 750 20.88 -6.91 21.65
CA GLU A 750 21.56 -5.91 22.51
C GLU A 750 22.09 -4.66 21.79
N ALA A 751 21.62 -4.36 20.57
CA ALA A 751 21.92 -3.12 19.90
C ALA A 751 21.39 -1.91 20.69
N THR A 752 22.23 -0.87 20.86
CA THR A 752 21.85 0.40 21.51
C THR A 752 21.20 1.40 20.54
N TYR A 753 21.40 1.20 19.24
CA TYR A 753 20.83 2.00 18.17
C TYR A 753 20.30 1.09 17.06
N ILE A 754 19.15 1.44 16.52
CA ILE A 754 18.51 0.76 15.38
C ILE A 754 18.28 1.77 14.24
N PHE A 755 18.26 1.26 13.01
CA PHE A 755 18.11 2.05 11.79
C PHE A 755 16.93 1.50 10.98
N GLU A 756 15.79 2.16 11.08
CA GLU A 756 14.52 1.71 10.51
C GLU A 756 13.88 2.84 9.68
N ARG A 757 12.93 2.50 8.80
CA ARG A 757 12.36 3.44 7.82
C ARG A 757 11.05 4.07 8.30
N HIS A 758 10.94 5.39 8.23
CA HIS A 758 9.76 6.14 8.65
C HIS A 758 8.94 6.65 7.47
N ARG A 759 7.63 6.82 7.68
CA ARG A 759 6.69 7.46 6.74
C ARG A 759 5.49 8.08 7.48
N HIS A 760 5.72 9.06 8.36
CA HIS A 760 4.63 9.69 9.14
C HIS A 760 4.85 11.18 9.43
N ARG A 761 3.77 11.84 9.90
CA ARG A 761 3.71 13.28 10.23
C ARG A 761 3.31 13.56 11.68
N PHE A 762 2.75 12.55 12.35
CA PHE A 762 2.22 12.64 13.70
C PHE A 762 3.11 11.86 14.66
N GLU A 763 3.25 12.38 15.89
CA GLU A 763 4.09 11.86 16.97
C GLU A 763 3.30 11.80 18.27
N ILE A 764 3.78 11.01 19.23
CA ILE A 764 3.25 10.98 20.59
C ILE A 764 3.56 12.33 21.25
N ASN A 765 2.55 12.99 21.81
CA ASN A 765 2.70 14.28 22.50
C ASN A 765 3.63 14.12 23.71
N PRO A 766 4.83 14.76 23.75
CA PRO A 766 5.80 14.56 24.82
C PRO A 766 5.27 14.91 26.22
N LYS A 767 4.25 15.77 26.32
CA LYS A 767 3.58 16.13 27.57
C LYS A 767 2.91 14.92 28.24
N TYR A 768 2.33 14.01 27.45
CA TYR A 768 1.62 12.82 27.96
C TYR A 768 2.56 11.65 28.27
N VAL A 769 3.83 11.68 27.83
CA VAL A 769 4.78 10.57 27.98
C VAL A 769 4.99 10.13 29.43
N PRO A 770 5.26 11.03 30.42
CA PRO A 770 5.45 10.63 31.81
C PRO A 770 4.21 9.99 32.44
N LEU A 771 3.01 10.40 31.99
CA LEU A 771 1.75 9.85 32.49
C LEU A 771 1.48 8.45 31.92
N LEU A 772 1.74 8.25 30.62
CA LEU A 772 1.66 6.96 29.95
C LEU A 772 2.65 5.94 30.54
N GLU A 773 3.89 6.38 30.82
CA GLU A 773 4.89 5.59 31.55
C GLU A 773 4.41 5.25 32.97
N SER A 774 3.74 6.18 33.68
CA SER A 774 3.22 5.95 35.04
C SER A 774 2.09 4.90 35.13
N VAL A 775 1.31 4.72 34.05
CA VAL A 775 0.27 3.68 33.94
C VAL A 775 0.76 2.39 33.27
N GLY A 776 2.06 2.29 32.97
CA GLY A 776 2.72 1.04 32.56
C GLY A 776 3.03 0.90 31.06
N LEU A 777 2.73 1.89 30.23
CA LEU A 777 3.15 1.92 28.82
C LEU A 777 4.56 2.54 28.72
N SER A 778 5.58 1.69 28.61
CA SER A 778 6.99 2.09 28.64
C SER A 778 7.48 2.49 27.24
N PHE A 779 8.08 3.67 27.07
CA PHE A 779 8.70 4.06 25.80
C PHE A 779 10.17 3.65 25.75
N VAL A 780 10.44 2.45 25.21
CA VAL A 780 11.73 1.75 25.29
C VAL A 780 12.78 2.27 24.31
N ALA A 781 12.35 2.95 23.23
CA ALA A 781 13.23 3.62 22.28
C ALA A 781 12.70 5.00 21.88
N LYS A 782 13.62 5.94 21.65
CA LYS A 782 13.35 7.36 21.37
C LYS A 782 14.26 7.86 20.23
N ASP A 783 13.95 8.99 19.59
CA ASP A 783 14.86 9.57 18.58
C ASP A 783 16.19 10.04 19.20
N ILE A 784 17.19 10.36 18.37
CA ILE A 784 18.50 10.81 18.85
C ILE A 784 18.46 12.07 19.75
N HIS A 785 17.39 12.86 19.65
CA HIS A 785 17.14 14.04 20.48
C HIS A 785 16.30 13.73 21.74
N SER A 786 15.82 12.50 21.89
CA SER A 786 14.91 12.04 22.95
C SER A 786 13.57 12.79 23.02
N VAL A 787 13.15 13.40 21.90
CA VAL A 787 11.88 14.15 21.77
C VAL A 787 10.77 13.25 21.26
N ARG A 788 11.06 12.39 20.27
CA ARG A 788 10.08 11.48 19.67
C ARG A 788 10.14 10.11 20.33
N MET A 789 9.00 9.47 20.48
CA MET A 789 8.87 8.13 21.05
C MET A 789 8.71 7.11 19.92
N GLU A 790 9.70 6.24 19.74
CA GLU A 790 9.81 5.40 18.54
C GLU A 790 9.26 3.99 18.73
N ILE A 791 9.33 3.48 19.96
CA ILE A 791 8.79 2.18 20.35
C ILE A 791 8.15 2.27 21.74
N CYS A 792 6.96 1.68 21.92
CA CYS A 792 6.34 1.46 23.23
C CYS A 792 6.08 -0.02 23.52
N GLU A 793 6.21 -0.42 24.78
CA GLU A 793 5.97 -1.77 25.28
C GLU A 793 5.12 -1.77 26.57
N ILE A 794 4.38 -2.85 26.81
CA ILE A 794 3.82 -3.16 28.14
C ILE A 794 4.52 -4.41 28.67
N LYS A 795 5.54 -4.21 29.53
CA LYS A 795 6.47 -5.26 30.01
C LYS A 795 5.82 -6.46 30.71
N ASN A 796 4.58 -6.32 31.20
CA ASN A 796 3.85 -7.37 31.91
C ASN A 796 3.05 -8.32 30.99
N LEU A 797 3.05 -8.06 29.67
CA LEU A 797 2.35 -8.88 28.67
C LEU A 797 3.36 -9.72 27.86
N ASN A 798 2.89 -10.81 27.26
CA ASN A 798 3.73 -11.76 26.51
C ASN A 798 4.43 -11.09 25.32
N PHE A 799 3.69 -10.23 24.61
CA PHE A 799 4.17 -9.36 23.54
C PHE A 799 3.12 -8.27 23.31
N TYR A 800 3.45 -7.01 23.62
CA TYR A 800 2.61 -5.87 23.27
C TYR A 800 3.55 -4.74 22.87
N VAL A 801 3.75 -4.57 21.57
CA VAL A 801 4.76 -3.67 20.99
C VAL A 801 4.10 -2.75 19.98
N GLY A 802 4.32 -1.44 20.13
CA GLY A 802 4.03 -0.45 19.11
C GLY A 802 5.32 0.17 18.60
N VAL A 803 5.45 0.37 17.28
CA VAL A 803 6.58 1.04 16.61
C VAL A 803 6.08 2.18 15.72
N GLN A 804 6.78 3.32 15.65
CA GLN A 804 6.46 4.42 14.71
C GLN A 804 7.00 4.18 13.30
N PHE A 805 8.12 3.47 13.17
CA PHE A 805 8.71 3.06 11.89
C PHE A 805 7.97 1.89 11.24
N HIS A 806 8.39 1.56 10.01
CA HIS A 806 7.91 0.44 9.20
C HIS A 806 8.94 -0.69 9.13
N PRO A 807 8.97 -1.63 10.11
CA PRO A 807 9.90 -2.77 10.12
C PRO A 807 9.71 -3.73 8.93
N GLU A 808 8.59 -3.62 8.20
CA GLU A 808 8.28 -4.44 7.04
C GLU A 808 9.18 -4.13 5.82
N PHE A 809 9.82 -2.97 5.79
CA PHE A 809 10.72 -2.59 4.70
C PHE A 809 12.16 -3.13 4.87
N THR A 810 12.59 -3.40 6.11
CA THR A 810 13.95 -3.89 6.44
C THR A 810 14.05 -5.41 6.54
N SER A 811 12.93 -6.13 6.57
CA SER A 811 12.89 -7.60 6.55
C SER A 811 13.45 -8.19 5.24
N ARG A 812 14.14 -9.34 5.31
CA ARG A 812 14.72 -10.08 4.17
C ARG A 812 14.46 -11.60 4.29
N PRO A 813 14.44 -12.37 3.18
CA PRO A 813 14.18 -13.82 3.23
C PRO A 813 15.14 -14.59 4.14
N PHE A 814 16.42 -14.25 4.12
CA PHE A 814 17.46 -14.85 4.96
C PHE A 814 17.60 -14.20 6.35
N LYS A 815 16.88 -13.12 6.64
CA LYS A 815 16.91 -12.42 7.93
C LYS A 815 15.61 -11.65 8.14
N ALA A 816 14.69 -12.22 8.91
CA ALA A 816 13.45 -11.55 9.27
C ALA A 816 13.74 -10.23 10.02
N ASN A 817 12.83 -9.25 9.97
CA ASN A 817 12.93 -8.14 10.90
C ASN A 817 12.70 -8.67 12.34
N PRO A 818 13.54 -8.30 13.34
CA PRO A 818 13.45 -8.85 14.68
C PRO A 818 12.08 -8.70 15.37
N ILE A 819 11.37 -7.59 15.14
CA ILE A 819 10.04 -7.36 15.74
C ILE A 819 9.00 -8.33 15.17
N PHE A 820 9.04 -8.61 13.86
CA PHE A 820 8.19 -9.63 13.24
C PHE A 820 8.54 -11.04 13.73
N LEU A 821 9.83 -11.36 13.87
CA LEU A 821 10.30 -12.66 14.38
C LEU A 821 9.83 -12.89 15.83
N ALA A 822 10.01 -11.89 16.70
CA ALA A 822 9.55 -11.95 18.08
C ALA A 822 8.01 -12.03 18.19
N PHE A 823 7.26 -11.31 17.36
CA PHE A 823 5.79 -11.37 17.30
C PHE A 823 5.25 -12.76 16.92
N ILE A 824 5.83 -13.40 15.89
CA ILE A 824 5.45 -14.77 15.48
C ILE A 824 5.77 -15.78 16.59
N LEU A 825 6.97 -15.69 17.19
CA LEU A 825 7.35 -16.55 18.31
C LEU A 825 6.46 -16.34 19.56
N ALA A 826 6.02 -15.12 19.83
CA ALA A 826 5.11 -14.81 20.93
C ALA A 826 3.71 -15.37 20.69
N SER A 827 3.19 -15.24 19.45
CA SER A 827 1.91 -15.81 19.02
C SER A 827 1.83 -17.32 19.27
N LYS A 828 2.97 -18.01 19.19
CA LYS A 828 3.10 -19.45 19.45
C LYS A 828 3.69 -19.81 20.82
N GLY A 829 3.91 -18.82 21.71
CA GLY A 829 4.47 -19.01 23.05
C GLY A 829 5.96 -19.38 23.13
N LYS A 830 6.65 -19.52 21.99
CA LYS A 830 8.06 -19.98 21.90
C LYS A 830 9.09 -18.85 22.02
N LEU A 831 8.65 -17.58 22.17
CA LEU A 831 9.56 -16.43 22.30
C LEU A 831 10.53 -16.56 23.46
N LYS A 832 10.07 -16.94 24.66
CA LYS A 832 10.97 -17.10 25.81
C LYS A 832 11.98 -18.22 25.59
N GLU A 833 11.56 -19.36 25.03
CA GLU A 833 12.44 -20.47 24.67
C GLU A 833 13.55 -20.03 23.70
N ARG A 834 13.21 -19.23 22.68
CA ARG A 834 14.20 -18.65 21.75
C ARG A 834 15.19 -17.73 22.46
N LEU A 835 14.71 -16.81 23.30
CA LEU A 835 15.57 -15.88 24.04
C LEU A 835 16.47 -16.62 25.05
N ASP A 836 15.92 -17.56 25.83
CA ASP A 836 16.67 -18.37 26.78
C ASP A 836 17.78 -19.18 26.07
N LYS A 837 17.48 -19.76 24.89
CA LYS A 837 18.44 -20.53 24.07
C LYS A 837 19.62 -19.71 23.56
N PHE A 838 19.42 -18.43 23.25
CA PHE A 838 20.44 -17.54 22.68
C PHE A 838 20.94 -16.48 23.69
N GLY A 839 20.77 -16.72 24.99
CA GLY A 839 21.35 -15.88 26.05
C GLY A 839 20.72 -14.49 26.14
N ASN A 840 19.38 -14.41 26.10
CA ASN A 840 18.55 -13.20 25.97
C ASN A 840 18.64 -12.47 24.61
N LYS A 841 19.21 -13.09 23.59
CA LYS A 841 19.21 -12.57 22.21
C LYS A 841 18.20 -13.33 21.34
N LEU A 842 17.78 -12.74 20.23
CA LEU A 842 16.85 -13.36 19.28
C LEU A 842 17.59 -14.01 18.10
N CYS A 843 18.72 -13.41 17.70
CA CYS A 843 19.63 -13.85 16.66
C CYS A 843 18.91 -14.09 15.32
N SER A 844 18.24 -13.07 14.77
CA SER A 844 17.54 -13.24 13.49
C SER A 844 18.52 -13.45 12.33
N GLY A 845 18.20 -14.42 11.48
CA GLY A 845 19.02 -14.87 10.36
C GLY A 845 20.08 -15.90 10.74
N SER A 846 20.18 -16.30 12.03
CA SER A 846 21.16 -17.31 12.51
C SER A 846 21.00 -18.71 11.92
N LEU A 847 19.98 -18.92 11.09
CA LEU A 847 19.76 -20.14 10.30
C LEU A 847 20.62 -20.19 9.02
N TYR A 848 21.10 -19.04 8.55
CA TYR A 848 21.78 -18.85 7.26
C TYR A 848 23.10 -18.06 7.39
N ALA A 849 23.65 -17.97 8.61
CA ALA A 849 24.82 -17.17 8.98
C ALA A 849 26.11 -18.00 9.02
#